data_AF-A0A4T0J3C3-F1
#
_entry.id   AF-A0A4T0J3C3-F1
#
_cell.length_a   1.000
_cell.length_b   1.000
_cell.length_c   1.000
_cell.angle_alpha   90.00
_cell.angle_beta   90.00
_cell.angle_gamma   90.00
#
_symmetry.space_group_name_H-M   'P 1'
#
loop_
_entity.id
_entity.type
_entity.pdbx_description
1 polymer ?
#
loop_
_entity_poly.entity_id
_entity_poly.type
_entity_poly.pdbx_seq_one_letter_code
_entity_poly.pdbx_strand_id
1 'polypeptide(L)'
;MSLFRPFRNSIPFRSLSTNAAAYIHPTHPDSPQPQATHDKLARYSRSVLNTYARPPIIFTRGSGLYLYDSQHRSYLDMSGGIAVNALGHADEGVARVMGEQAAKLVHNSNLYHNEWSGELAHLLTTLTKLHGGMGYQPNSADSSGLKVFLANSGTEANEGALKFARVSGKARAEKVGVDAADKSELVCFRNAFHGRSMGGLSVTPNPKYQEPFAPLIPGVRVGDINDIHSLTSLVTEKTCGVIIEPVQGEGGIHNVDVEFLQALRRRCDEVGAVLIYDEIQCGLFRSTDLWAHSALPPNAHPDLITMAKPLANGFPIGAVMMRDSVAEHVSPGSHGTTFGGSPLSTCVAHHVLTRLAQMPDLKARAGVLRERLDGLAAAYPDVVKSPVRGRGFLLGLPFLNSAHPARALTLARQRGLLILVAGSDAVRIVPSLTIAESEIHEACNVLEAVLEVLRRESEHGVYHSHTHTMRGLERERRASEQRMAPAEAVDPAMPVHEGYKSQWARYRNMYRGELAEFLATFVLIVIGAGVNCQYTLQNSGVALSVPLTWAFGVAGAVWVSGGVSGGHLNPVITISLALFRGFPWRKVPTYVVAQVVGCFSGACVAYANYYYSVDQYEHGLRTIHGHTATAGLFFTMPQPYLPAFNCFFDEFLGTAVLVGIVFALSDRSNLSPPHGTMPFALFLTIFGLGAALGGNTAGGFNPARDLGPRLMCWLVGYGDEVWSFFGQYWLWCGWLAPLSGGIAGALVYDVFIYSGTDSPINTSKHPDTLESSHA
;
A
#
# COMPACT_ATOMS: atom_id res chain seq x y z
N MET A 1 -4.78 56.04 -23.78
CA MET A 1 -5.24 54.87 -24.56
C MET A 1 -4.09 54.43 -25.45
N SER A 2 -3.31 53.46 -24.96
CA SER A 2 -3.34 52.06 -25.42
C SER A 2 -2.65 51.89 -26.77
N LEU A 3 -1.48 51.26 -26.75
CA LEU A 3 -0.97 50.35 -27.79
C LEU A 3 0.32 49.68 -27.29
N PHE A 4 0.17 48.71 -26.38
CA PHE A 4 1.16 47.64 -26.19
C PHE A 4 0.51 46.34 -26.68
N ARG A 5 0.93 45.85 -27.84
CA ARG A 5 0.67 44.48 -28.32
C ARG A 5 1.77 43.57 -27.76
N PRO A 6 1.47 42.44 -27.11
CA PRO A 6 2.47 41.41 -26.87
C PRO A 6 2.62 40.54 -28.12
N PHE A 7 3.84 40.45 -28.64
CA PHE A 7 4.24 39.45 -29.61
C PHE A 7 4.17 38.06 -28.96
N ARG A 8 3.18 37.25 -29.36
CA ARG A 8 3.16 35.80 -29.11
C ARG A 8 3.77 35.13 -30.34
N ASN A 9 5.08 34.85 -30.30
CA ASN A 9 5.70 33.95 -31.28
C ASN A 9 5.24 32.52 -30.98
N SER A 10 4.13 32.11 -31.59
CA SER A 10 3.70 30.71 -31.63
C SER A 10 4.57 29.96 -32.62
N ILE A 11 5.52 29.17 -32.12
CA ILE A 11 6.13 28.08 -32.91
C ILE A 11 4.96 27.17 -33.35
N PRO A 12 4.81 26.86 -34.65
CA PRO A 12 3.72 26.02 -35.10
C PRO A 12 3.86 24.62 -34.48
N PHE A 13 2.92 24.26 -33.62
CA PHE A 13 2.89 22.95 -32.97
C PHE A 13 2.67 21.84 -33.99
N ARG A 14 3.44 20.75 -33.88
CA ARG A 14 3.38 19.61 -34.80
C ARG A 14 2.03 18.88 -34.64
N SER A 15 1.36 18.60 -35.76
CA SER A 15 0.17 17.76 -35.80
C SER A 15 0.52 16.30 -35.50
N LEU A 16 -0.38 15.58 -34.83
CA LEU A 16 -0.29 14.13 -34.59
C LEU A 16 0.13 13.37 -35.86
N SER A 17 1.09 12.46 -35.75
CA SER A 17 1.51 11.65 -36.89
C SER A 17 0.37 10.76 -37.41
N THR A 18 0.35 10.50 -38.72
CA THR A 18 -0.68 9.66 -39.37
C THR A 18 -0.75 8.26 -38.75
N ASN A 19 0.39 7.71 -38.33
CA ASN A 19 0.46 6.39 -37.71
C ASN A 19 -0.04 6.41 -36.25
N ALA A 20 0.19 7.50 -35.51
CA ALA A 20 -0.33 7.65 -34.15
C ALA A 20 -1.84 7.87 -34.11
N ALA A 21 -2.45 8.43 -35.17
CA ALA A 21 -3.90 8.63 -35.26
C ALA A 21 -4.71 7.34 -35.07
N ALA A 22 -4.17 6.18 -35.48
CA ALA A 22 -4.80 4.88 -35.29
C ALA A 22 -4.99 4.49 -33.81
N TYR A 23 -4.20 5.08 -32.90
CA TYR A 23 -4.21 4.77 -31.47
C TYR A 23 -4.90 5.83 -30.62
N ILE A 24 -5.56 6.84 -31.22
CA ILE A 24 -6.23 7.89 -30.44
C ILE A 24 -7.37 7.32 -29.60
N HIS A 25 -8.12 6.36 -30.12
CA HIS A 25 -9.19 5.69 -29.40
C HIS A 25 -8.70 4.40 -28.70
N PRO A 26 -9.22 4.07 -27.50
CA PRO A 26 -8.87 2.82 -26.82
C PRO A 26 -9.18 1.58 -27.68
N THR A 27 -8.17 0.73 -27.86
CA THR A 27 -8.30 -0.59 -28.52
C THR A 27 -8.48 -1.73 -27.51
N HIS A 28 -8.06 -1.51 -26.26
CA HIS A 28 -8.04 -2.48 -25.17
C HIS A 28 -8.75 -1.94 -23.92
N PRO A 29 -10.04 -1.57 -23.99
CA PRO A 29 -10.73 -0.98 -22.83
C PRO A 29 -10.69 -1.92 -21.62
N ASP A 30 -10.61 -1.33 -20.43
CA ASP A 30 -10.56 -2.06 -19.15
C ASP A 30 -11.91 -2.58 -18.73
N SER A 31 -12.98 -2.03 -19.28
CA SER A 31 -14.34 -2.41 -18.98
C SER A 31 -15.24 -2.16 -20.20
N PRO A 32 -16.30 -2.98 -20.38
CA PRO A 32 -16.65 -4.15 -19.56
C PRO A 32 -15.67 -5.32 -19.75
N GLN A 33 -15.50 -6.15 -18.72
CA GLN A 33 -14.76 -7.42 -18.81
C GLN A 33 -15.75 -8.60 -18.97
N PRO A 34 -15.36 -9.70 -19.64
CA PRO A 34 -16.17 -10.91 -19.68
C PRO A 34 -16.48 -11.44 -18.28
N GLN A 35 -17.70 -11.96 -18.08
CA GLN A 35 -18.14 -12.49 -16.79
C GLN A 35 -17.18 -13.57 -16.24
N ALA A 36 -16.68 -14.45 -17.10
CA ALA A 36 -15.71 -15.48 -16.72
C ALA A 36 -14.40 -14.92 -16.15
N THR A 37 -13.92 -13.78 -16.67
CA THR A 37 -12.75 -13.07 -16.13
C THR A 37 -13.07 -12.46 -14.77
N HIS A 38 -14.22 -11.80 -14.66
CA HIS A 38 -14.70 -11.21 -13.41
C HIS A 38 -14.81 -12.26 -12.29
N ASP A 39 -15.44 -13.41 -12.57
CA ASP A 39 -15.64 -14.47 -11.58
C ASP A 39 -14.32 -15.10 -11.11
N LYS A 40 -13.35 -15.26 -12.03
CA LYS A 40 -12.00 -15.71 -11.68
C LYS A 40 -11.31 -14.72 -10.74
N LEU A 41 -11.32 -13.42 -11.07
CA LEU A 41 -10.71 -12.38 -10.24
C LEU A 41 -11.40 -12.28 -8.87
N ALA A 42 -12.73 -12.39 -8.82
CA ALA A 42 -13.50 -12.41 -7.58
C ALA A 42 -13.10 -13.59 -6.68
N ARG A 43 -12.96 -14.81 -7.23
CA ARG A 43 -12.42 -15.94 -6.46
C ARG A 43 -11.01 -15.68 -5.96
N TYR A 44 -10.11 -15.20 -6.82
CA TYR A 44 -8.71 -14.96 -6.43
C TYR A 44 -8.59 -13.94 -5.32
N SER A 45 -9.42 -12.88 -5.33
CA SER A 45 -9.43 -11.85 -4.28
C SER A 45 -9.75 -12.39 -2.88
N ARG A 46 -10.40 -13.55 -2.78
CA ARG A 46 -10.72 -14.21 -1.50
C ARG A 46 -9.55 -15.04 -0.94
N SER A 47 -8.56 -15.36 -1.76
CA SER A 47 -7.50 -16.32 -1.41
C SER A 47 -6.09 -15.74 -1.53
N VAL A 48 -5.89 -14.69 -2.32
CA VAL A 48 -4.59 -14.08 -2.56
C VAL A 48 -4.54 -12.72 -1.88
N LEU A 49 -3.53 -12.52 -1.01
CA LEU A 49 -3.28 -11.22 -0.39
C LEU A 49 -3.05 -10.16 -1.48
N ASN A 50 -3.83 -9.08 -1.42
CA ASN A 50 -3.73 -8.02 -2.42
C ASN A 50 -2.67 -6.98 -2.04
N THR A 51 -1.44 -7.17 -2.52
CA THR A 51 -0.32 -6.22 -2.35
C THR A 51 -0.12 -5.27 -3.54
N TYR A 52 -0.97 -5.34 -4.58
CA TYR A 52 -0.80 -4.58 -5.83
C TYR A 52 -2.12 -4.00 -6.35
N ALA A 53 -2.11 -2.77 -6.85
CA ALA A 53 -3.23 -2.24 -7.63
C ALA A 53 -3.17 -2.82 -9.06
N ARG A 54 -3.99 -3.85 -9.33
CA ARG A 54 -3.99 -4.56 -10.62
C ARG A 54 -5.22 -4.17 -11.47
N PRO A 55 -5.06 -3.92 -12.78
CA PRO A 55 -6.21 -3.85 -13.67
C PRO A 55 -6.90 -5.23 -13.76
N PRO A 56 -8.19 -5.29 -14.14
CA PRO A 56 -8.95 -6.54 -14.21
C PRO A 56 -8.61 -7.35 -15.47
N ILE A 57 -7.32 -7.61 -15.70
CA ILE A 57 -6.79 -8.35 -16.85
C ILE A 57 -6.10 -9.62 -16.35
N ILE A 58 -6.38 -10.74 -17.02
CA ILE A 58 -5.68 -12.01 -16.80
C ILE A 58 -4.88 -12.32 -18.06
N PHE A 59 -3.55 -12.29 -17.98
CA PHE A 59 -2.67 -12.78 -19.04
C PHE A 59 -2.61 -14.31 -19.04
N THR A 60 -2.71 -14.91 -20.22
CA THR A 60 -2.76 -16.37 -20.39
C THR A 60 -1.65 -16.91 -21.28
N ARG A 61 -1.00 -16.05 -22.08
CA ARG A 61 0.09 -16.42 -22.99
C ARG A 61 1.04 -15.25 -23.19
N GLY A 62 2.31 -15.54 -23.44
CA GLY A 62 3.30 -14.58 -23.95
C GLY A 62 4.06 -15.17 -25.13
N SER A 63 4.59 -14.32 -26.00
CA SER A 63 5.45 -14.70 -27.13
C SER A 63 6.21 -13.48 -27.64
N GLY A 64 7.54 -13.56 -27.69
CA GLY A 64 8.38 -12.42 -28.08
C GLY A 64 8.17 -11.25 -27.11
N LEU A 65 7.83 -10.07 -27.62
CA LEU A 65 7.50 -8.91 -26.77
C LEU A 65 6.01 -8.79 -26.43
N TYR A 66 5.17 -9.76 -26.79
CA TYR A 66 3.73 -9.64 -26.62
C TYR A 66 3.20 -10.52 -25.48
N LEU A 67 2.31 -9.95 -24.68
CA LEU A 67 1.43 -10.66 -23.75
C LEU A 67 0.01 -10.72 -24.31
N TYR A 68 -0.67 -11.82 -24.08
CA TYR A 68 -2.04 -12.05 -24.55
C TYR A 68 -2.94 -12.33 -23.35
N ASP A 69 -4.05 -11.60 -23.28
CA ASP A 69 -5.01 -11.77 -22.21
C ASP A 69 -6.01 -12.91 -22.47
N SER A 70 -6.88 -13.18 -21.50
CA SER A 70 -7.94 -14.18 -21.58
C SER A 70 -8.99 -13.90 -22.67
N GLN A 71 -8.92 -12.74 -23.34
CA GLN A 71 -9.74 -12.34 -24.48
C GLN A 71 -8.95 -12.38 -25.79
N HIS A 72 -7.73 -12.95 -25.77
CA HIS A 72 -6.81 -13.01 -26.90
C HIS A 72 -6.31 -11.65 -27.41
N ARG A 73 -6.50 -10.58 -26.63
CA ARG A 73 -5.97 -9.25 -26.99
C ARG A 73 -4.47 -9.20 -26.74
N SER A 74 -3.72 -8.63 -27.67
CA SER A 74 -2.25 -8.56 -27.63
C SER A 74 -1.74 -7.24 -27.08
N TYR A 75 -0.80 -7.31 -26.15
CA TYR A 75 -0.18 -6.14 -25.54
C TYR A 75 1.33 -6.17 -25.79
N LEU A 76 1.87 -5.13 -26.39
CA LEU A 76 3.31 -4.92 -26.52
C LEU A 76 3.90 -4.57 -25.15
N ASP A 77 4.83 -5.39 -24.67
CA ASP A 77 5.41 -5.28 -23.34
C ASP A 77 6.70 -4.45 -23.34
N MET A 78 6.54 -3.15 -23.11
CA MET A 78 7.66 -2.23 -22.83
C MET A 78 7.98 -2.14 -21.33
N SER A 79 7.39 -3.00 -20.49
CA SER A 79 7.72 -3.13 -19.07
C SER A 79 8.74 -4.25 -18.81
N GLY A 80 8.83 -5.24 -19.72
CA GLY A 80 9.71 -6.39 -19.61
C GLY A 80 9.56 -7.15 -18.30
N GLY A 81 8.36 -7.18 -17.71
CA GLY A 81 8.16 -7.73 -16.36
C GLY A 81 8.95 -7.00 -15.26
N ILE A 82 9.11 -5.67 -15.38
CA ILE A 82 9.98 -4.83 -14.54
C ILE A 82 11.46 -5.15 -14.77
N ALA A 83 11.88 -5.11 -16.04
CA ALA A 83 13.24 -5.38 -16.52
C ALA A 83 13.74 -6.83 -16.42
N VAL A 84 12.84 -7.78 -16.20
CA VAL A 84 13.11 -9.22 -16.00
C VAL A 84 13.26 -9.98 -17.32
N ASN A 85 12.39 -9.75 -18.29
CA ASN A 85 12.30 -10.57 -19.50
C ASN A 85 13.24 -10.04 -20.59
N ALA A 86 14.55 -10.23 -20.43
CA ALA A 86 15.58 -9.74 -21.34
C ALA A 86 15.56 -10.39 -22.74
N LEU A 87 15.08 -11.63 -22.86
CA LEU A 87 14.89 -12.35 -24.13
C LEU A 87 13.43 -12.32 -24.62
N GLY A 88 12.53 -11.66 -23.87
CA GLY A 88 11.10 -11.67 -24.13
C GLY A 88 10.40 -12.87 -23.48
N HIS A 89 9.14 -13.05 -23.85
CA HIS A 89 8.22 -14.04 -23.31
C HIS A 89 8.30 -15.35 -24.09
N ALA A 90 8.29 -16.47 -23.36
CA ALA A 90 8.29 -17.82 -23.93
C ALA A 90 9.42 -18.08 -24.95
N ASP A 91 10.64 -17.61 -24.66
CA ASP A 91 11.82 -17.95 -25.46
C ASP A 91 12.01 -19.47 -25.52
N GLU A 92 12.11 -20.01 -26.74
CA GLU A 92 12.19 -21.46 -27.00
C GLU A 92 13.45 -22.08 -26.38
N GLY A 93 14.56 -21.34 -26.38
CA GLY A 93 15.83 -21.79 -25.80
C GLY A 93 15.73 -21.94 -24.29
N VAL A 94 15.16 -20.95 -23.61
CA VAL A 94 14.89 -20.99 -22.16
C VAL A 94 13.93 -22.13 -21.81
N ALA A 95 12.82 -22.27 -22.55
CA ALA A 95 11.84 -23.33 -22.30
C ALA A 95 12.45 -24.73 -22.45
N ARG A 96 13.25 -24.94 -23.51
CA ARG A 96 13.93 -26.21 -23.76
C ARG A 96 14.93 -26.56 -22.66
N VAL A 97 15.84 -25.63 -22.32
CA VAL A 97 16.87 -25.87 -21.30
C VAL A 97 16.23 -26.12 -19.92
N MET A 98 15.15 -25.39 -19.60
CA MET A 98 14.40 -25.62 -18.36
C MET A 98 13.79 -27.02 -18.33
N GLY A 99 13.14 -27.46 -19.41
CA GLY A 99 12.56 -28.81 -19.50
C GLY A 99 13.61 -29.92 -19.42
N GLU A 100 14.71 -29.79 -20.15
CA GLU A 100 15.83 -30.74 -20.14
C GLU A 100 16.46 -30.86 -18.75
N GLN A 101 16.74 -29.74 -18.07
CA GLN A 101 17.34 -29.77 -16.75
C GLN A 101 16.35 -30.27 -15.68
N ALA A 102 15.08 -29.92 -15.77
CA ALA A 102 14.05 -30.40 -14.85
C ALA A 102 13.87 -31.92 -14.91
N ALA A 103 14.04 -32.53 -16.09
CA ALA A 103 14.02 -33.98 -16.25
C ALA A 103 15.26 -34.68 -15.66
N LYS A 104 16.36 -33.95 -15.42
CA LYS A 104 17.61 -34.50 -14.86
C LYS A 104 17.70 -34.29 -13.35
N LEU A 105 17.71 -33.03 -12.91
CA LEU A 105 17.92 -32.66 -11.51
C LEU A 105 17.47 -31.22 -11.28
N VAL A 106 16.49 -31.02 -10.41
CA VAL A 106 16.01 -29.67 -10.05
C VAL A 106 16.80 -29.09 -8.87
N HIS A 107 17.09 -29.89 -7.85
CA HIS A 107 17.65 -29.43 -6.58
C HIS A 107 18.44 -30.52 -5.86
N ASN A 108 19.58 -30.18 -5.28
CA ASN A 108 20.43 -31.08 -4.49
C ASN A 108 21.05 -30.43 -3.23
N SER A 109 20.54 -29.27 -2.79
CA SER A 109 21.11 -28.41 -1.74
C SER A 109 22.54 -27.90 -2.03
N ASN A 110 23.02 -26.97 -1.20
CA ASN A 110 24.40 -26.47 -1.24
C ASN A 110 25.42 -27.36 -0.49
N LEU A 111 24.98 -28.51 0.05
CA LEU A 111 25.88 -29.47 0.70
C LEU A 111 26.70 -30.29 -0.31
N TYR A 112 26.26 -30.33 -1.56
CA TYR A 112 26.91 -31.07 -2.64
C TYR A 112 27.12 -30.17 -3.85
N HIS A 113 28.17 -30.42 -4.62
CA HIS A 113 28.36 -29.74 -5.89
C HIS A 113 27.31 -30.15 -6.91
N ASN A 114 27.08 -29.27 -7.89
CA ASN A 114 26.32 -29.58 -9.09
C ASN A 114 27.00 -28.99 -10.32
N GLU A 115 26.59 -29.48 -11.50
CA GLU A 115 27.15 -29.13 -12.79
C GLU A 115 27.09 -27.61 -13.08
N TRP A 116 25.98 -26.95 -12.75
CA TRP A 116 25.69 -25.61 -13.30
C TRP A 116 26.04 -24.43 -12.40
N SER A 117 26.15 -24.63 -11.10
CA SER A 117 26.41 -23.51 -10.17
C SER A 117 27.82 -22.96 -10.31
N GLY A 118 28.81 -23.86 -10.44
CA GLY A 118 30.19 -23.48 -10.72
C GLY A 118 30.33 -22.84 -12.10
N GLU A 119 29.69 -23.41 -13.12
CA GLU A 119 29.72 -22.88 -14.49
C GLU A 119 29.11 -21.48 -14.59
N LEU A 120 27.96 -21.23 -13.97
CA LEU A 120 27.36 -19.89 -13.95
C LEU A 120 28.27 -18.88 -13.23
N ALA A 121 28.82 -19.25 -12.07
CA ALA A 121 29.75 -18.39 -11.34
C ALA A 121 30.98 -18.07 -12.18
N HIS A 122 31.55 -19.08 -12.84
CA HIS A 122 32.69 -18.92 -13.74
C HIS A 122 32.34 -17.97 -14.90
N LEU A 123 31.25 -18.23 -15.61
CA LEU A 123 30.79 -17.39 -16.73
C LEU A 123 30.62 -15.92 -16.33
N LEU A 124 29.96 -15.67 -15.19
CA LEU A 124 29.77 -14.31 -14.65
C LEU A 124 31.10 -13.59 -14.41
N THR A 125 32.07 -14.26 -13.78
CA THR A 125 33.39 -13.67 -13.52
C THR A 125 34.19 -13.45 -14.79
N THR A 126 34.15 -14.40 -15.74
CA THR A 126 34.83 -14.32 -17.02
C THR A 126 34.28 -13.16 -17.85
N LEU A 127 32.96 -13.03 -17.97
CA LEU A 127 32.33 -11.92 -18.69
C LEU A 127 32.63 -10.57 -18.01
N THR A 128 32.68 -10.52 -16.69
CA THR A 128 33.02 -9.27 -15.97
C THR A 128 34.45 -8.83 -16.26
N LYS A 129 35.41 -9.75 -16.32
CA LYS A 129 36.80 -9.43 -16.72
C LYS A 129 36.90 -9.05 -18.20
N LEU A 130 36.13 -9.71 -19.07
CA LEU A 130 36.09 -9.44 -20.50
C LEU A 130 35.53 -8.05 -20.81
N HIS A 131 34.36 -7.73 -20.27
CA HIS A 131 33.65 -6.48 -20.54
C HIS A 131 34.08 -5.31 -19.62
N GLY A 132 34.89 -5.58 -18.59
CA GLY A 132 35.20 -4.62 -17.55
C GLY A 132 34.10 -4.53 -16.49
N GLY A 133 34.48 -4.04 -15.31
CA GLY A 133 33.63 -4.00 -14.11
C GLY A 133 34.37 -4.54 -12.89
N MET A 134 33.88 -4.33 -11.67
CA MET A 134 34.52 -4.83 -10.43
C MET A 134 36.03 -4.56 -10.35
N GLY A 135 36.45 -3.38 -10.85
CA GLY A 135 37.84 -2.91 -10.92
C GLY A 135 38.67 -3.37 -12.12
N TYR A 136 38.14 -4.27 -12.94
CA TYR A 136 38.78 -4.70 -14.17
C TYR A 136 38.47 -3.71 -15.29
N GLN A 137 39.49 -3.41 -16.09
CA GLN A 137 39.33 -2.84 -17.42
C GLN A 137 38.85 -3.93 -18.39
N PRO A 138 38.23 -3.59 -19.54
CA PRO A 138 37.92 -4.56 -20.58
C PRO A 138 39.18 -5.32 -21.02
N ASN A 139 39.07 -6.64 -21.17
CA ASN A 139 40.19 -7.54 -21.47
C ASN A 139 41.35 -7.48 -20.46
N SER A 140 41.07 -7.19 -19.19
CA SER A 140 42.11 -7.10 -18.16
C SER A 140 42.90 -8.41 -18.01
N ALA A 141 44.23 -8.29 -17.95
CA ALA A 141 45.14 -9.38 -17.59
C ALA A 141 45.26 -9.58 -16.05
N ASP A 142 44.55 -8.79 -15.26
CA ASP A 142 44.56 -8.86 -13.79
C ASP A 142 44.03 -10.22 -13.30
N SER A 143 44.87 -10.88 -12.51
CA SER A 143 44.65 -12.23 -11.98
C SER A 143 43.92 -12.25 -10.63
N SER A 144 43.61 -11.09 -10.04
CA SER A 144 42.80 -11.02 -8.84
C SER A 144 41.46 -11.78 -9.01
N GLY A 145 40.94 -12.31 -7.91
CA GLY A 145 39.76 -13.17 -7.96
C GLY A 145 38.45 -12.41 -7.76
N LEU A 146 37.40 -13.01 -8.30
CA LEU A 146 36.01 -12.70 -8.02
C LEU A 146 35.34 -13.96 -7.50
N LYS A 147 34.46 -13.81 -6.52
CA LYS A 147 33.60 -14.89 -5.99
C LYS A 147 32.14 -14.54 -6.20
N VAL A 148 31.31 -15.57 -6.40
CA VAL A 148 29.88 -15.42 -6.61
C VAL A 148 29.13 -16.25 -5.56
N PHE A 149 28.19 -15.60 -4.88
CA PHE A 149 27.17 -16.26 -4.06
C PHE A 149 25.83 -16.23 -4.80
N LEU A 150 25.14 -17.37 -4.87
CA LEU A 150 23.87 -17.52 -5.59
C LEU A 150 22.68 -17.54 -4.62
N ALA A 151 21.61 -16.84 -4.99
CA ALA A 151 20.37 -16.65 -4.25
C ALA A 151 19.15 -16.83 -5.18
N ASN A 152 17.94 -16.57 -4.69
CA ASN A 152 16.69 -16.79 -5.43
C ASN A 152 16.02 -15.50 -5.91
N SER A 153 16.40 -14.35 -5.35
CA SER A 153 15.83 -13.06 -5.71
C SER A 153 16.83 -11.93 -5.53
N GLY A 154 16.51 -10.76 -6.10
CA GLY A 154 17.29 -9.54 -5.87
C GLY A 154 17.28 -9.09 -4.41
N THR A 155 16.17 -9.28 -3.71
CA THR A 155 16.09 -8.97 -2.26
C THR A 155 17.01 -9.86 -1.44
N GLU A 156 17.08 -11.17 -1.73
CA GLU A 156 18.04 -12.06 -1.05
C GLU A 156 19.49 -11.74 -1.42
N ALA A 157 19.75 -11.36 -2.68
CA ALA A 157 21.08 -10.90 -3.09
C ALA A 157 21.51 -9.65 -2.29
N ASN A 158 20.61 -8.67 -2.11
CA ASN A 158 20.87 -7.49 -1.30
C ASN A 158 21.05 -7.84 0.18
N GLU A 159 20.25 -8.74 0.77
CA GLU A 159 20.47 -9.23 2.14
C GLU A 159 21.87 -9.87 2.31
N GLY A 160 22.27 -10.72 1.35
CA GLY A 160 23.60 -11.30 1.31
C GLY A 160 24.70 -10.24 1.23
N ALA A 161 24.57 -9.27 0.32
CA ALA A 161 25.53 -8.19 0.13
C ALA A 161 25.66 -7.30 1.38
N LEU A 162 24.55 -6.94 2.04
CA LEU A 162 24.56 -6.17 3.29
C LEU A 162 25.28 -6.93 4.40
N LYS A 163 25.07 -8.25 4.52
CA LYS A 163 25.78 -9.09 5.48
C LYS A 163 27.28 -9.19 5.17
N PHE A 164 27.65 -9.42 3.92
CA PHE A 164 29.06 -9.52 3.50
C PHE A 164 29.79 -8.19 3.67
N ALA A 165 29.14 -7.08 3.35
CA ALA A 165 29.64 -5.73 3.63
C ALA A 165 29.85 -5.50 5.13
N ARG A 166 28.92 -5.93 5.97
CA ARG A 166 29.06 -5.80 7.43
C ARG A 166 30.22 -6.62 7.99
N VAL A 167 30.36 -7.89 7.59
CA VAL A 167 31.46 -8.74 8.06
C VAL A 167 32.81 -8.20 7.59
N SER A 168 32.93 -7.84 6.31
CA SER A 168 34.16 -7.27 5.76
C SER A 168 34.49 -5.88 6.32
N GLY A 169 33.50 -5.01 6.47
CA GLY A 169 33.67 -3.69 7.10
C GLY A 169 34.17 -3.82 8.53
N LYS A 170 33.60 -4.72 9.34
CA LYS A 170 34.09 -4.99 10.70
C LYS A 170 35.52 -5.52 10.74
N ALA A 171 35.89 -6.40 9.81
CA ALA A 171 37.27 -6.89 9.69
C ALA A 171 38.27 -5.76 9.32
N ARG A 172 37.79 -4.64 8.79
CA ARG A 172 38.59 -3.45 8.44
C ARG A 172 38.59 -2.36 9.52
N ALA A 173 37.90 -2.56 10.65
CA ALA A 173 37.69 -1.52 11.66
C ALA A 173 39.00 -1.02 12.30
N GLU A 174 39.92 -1.93 12.63
CA GLU A 174 41.22 -1.59 13.22
C GLU A 174 42.05 -0.66 12.32
N LYS A 175 42.00 -0.87 10.99
CA LYS A 175 42.74 -0.06 10.00
C LYS A 175 42.32 1.41 9.99
N VAL A 176 41.14 1.72 10.53
CA VAL A 176 40.57 3.07 10.58
C VAL A 176 40.33 3.55 12.01
N GLY A 177 40.91 2.85 13.01
CA GLY A 177 40.91 3.28 14.40
C GLY A 177 39.54 3.23 15.10
N VAL A 178 38.65 2.32 14.69
CA VAL A 178 37.31 2.14 15.30
C VAL A 178 37.13 0.69 15.78
N ASP A 179 36.37 0.49 16.85
CA ASP A 179 36.01 -0.85 17.32
C ASP A 179 35.12 -1.56 16.28
N ALA A 180 35.37 -2.86 16.04
CA ALA A 180 34.56 -3.69 15.17
C ALA A 180 33.07 -3.77 15.62
N ALA A 181 32.76 -3.56 16.89
CA ALA A 181 31.40 -3.44 17.38
C ALA A 181 30.69 -2.20 16.81
N ASP A 182 31.41 -1.08 16.70
CA ASP A 182 30.88 0.22 16.30
C ASP A 182 30.81 0.42 14.77
N LYS A 183 31.58 -0.36 14.01
CA LYS A 183 31.55 -0.34 12.53
C LYS A 183 30.39 -1.17 11.98
N SER A 184 29.16 -0.66 12.14
CA SER A 184 27.92 -1.37 11.80
C SER A 184 26.93 -0.58 10.94
N GLU A 185 27.17 0.72 10.73
CA GLU A 185 26.28 1.60 9.99
C GLU A 185 26.23 1.24 8.51
N LEU A 186 25.06 1.39 7.91
CA LEU A 186 24.83 1.23 6.48
C LEU A 186 24.43 2.58 5.89
N VAL A 187 24.89 2.89 4.68
CA VAL A 187 24.48 4.10 3.95
C VAL A 187 23.72 3.72 2.70
N CYS A 188 22.60 4.39 2.44
CA CYS A 188 21.88 4.34 1.17
C CYS A 188 21.44 5.75 0.73
N PHE A 189 20.73 5.85 -0.40
CA PHE A 189 20.40 7.14 -1.01
C PHE A 189 18.89 7.30 -1.22
N ARG A 190 18.38 8.53 -1.11
CA ARG A 190 16.96 8.83 -1.35
C ARG A 190 16.50 8.28 -2.69
N ASN A 191 15.23 7.87 -2.75
CA ASN A 191 14.57 7.26 -3.91
C ASN A 191 15.09 5.87 -4.32
N ALA A 192 16.06 5.29 -3.59
CA ALA A 192 16.54 3.93 -3.87
C ALA A 192 15.48 2.85 -3.58
N PHE A 193 15.62 1.69 -4.24
CA PHE A 193 14.83 0.50 -4.01
C PHE A 193 15.71 -0.76 -4.02
N HIS A 194 15.93 -1.34 -2.85
CA HIS A 194 16.80 -2.50 -2.64
C HIS A 194 16.07 -3.75 -2.12
N GLY A 195 14.74 -3.71 -2.03
CA GLY A 195 13.93 -4.89 -1.72
C GLY A 195 12.86 -4.67 -0.65
N ARG A 196 12.25 -5.77 -0.21
CA ARG A 196 11.09 -5.77 0.70
C ARG A 196 11.24 -6.65 1.94
N SER A 197 12.37 -7.32 2.12
CA SER A 197 12.74 -7.98 3.38
C SER A 197 13.15 -6.94 4.42
N MET A 198 13.20 -7.28 5.71
CA MET A 198 13.52 -6.31 6.76
C MET A 198 14.84 -5.55 6.50
N GLY A 199 15.91 -6.20 6.03
CA GLY A 199 17.17 -5.53 5.70
C GLY A 199 17.12 -4.73 4.41
N GLY A 200 16.66 -5.33 3.31
CA GLY A 200 16.49 -4.63 2.03
C GLY A 200 15.53 -3.44 2.12
N LEU A 201 14.49 -3.52 2.95
CA LEU A 201 13.55 -2.45 3.24
C LEU A 201 14.19 -1.35 4.09
N SER A 202 15.09 -1.70 5.02
CA SER A 202 15.83 -0.72 5.84
C SER A 202 16.66 0.23 4.96
N VAL A 203 17.25 -0.29 3.89
CA VAL A 203 18.01 0.49 2.91
C VAL A 203 17.18 0.96 1.70
N THR A 204 15.86 0.80 1.72
CA THR A 204 14.92 1.38 0.74
C THR A 204 14.23 2.60 1.38
N PRO A 205 14.80 3.82 1.32
CA PRO A 205 14.41 4.96 2.15
C PRO A 205 13.17 5.67 1.59
N ASN A 206 12.05 4.94 1.60
CA ASN A 206 10.74 5.45 1.22
C ASN A 206 9.77 5.20 2.38
N PRO A 207 9.33 6.25 3.10
CA PRO A 207 8.45 6.11 4.26
C PRO A 207 7.18 5.30 3.98
N LYS A 208 6.59 5.45 2.79
CA LYS A 208 5.42 4.66 2.34
C LYS A 208 5.68 3.15 2.42
N TYR A 209 6.92 2.74 2.20
CA TYR A 209 7.32 1.32 2.27
C TYR A 209 7.78 0.92 3.66
N GLN A 210 8.40 1.82 4.42
CA GLN A 210 9.03 1.52 5.71
C GLN A 210 8.09 1.63 6.91
N GLU A 211 7.27 2.70 6.99
CA GLU A 211 6.43 3.02 8.16
C GLU A 211 5.55 1.86 8.62
N PRO A 212 4.88 1.09 7.74
CA PRO A 212 4.02 -0.01 8.19
C PRO A 212 4.76 -1.18 8.87
N PHE A 213 6.09 -1.25 8.74
CA PHE A 213 6.91 -2.35 9.24
C PHE A 213 7.98 -1.90 10.24
N ALA A 214 7.97 -0.62 10.65
CA ALA A 214 8.90 -0.10 11.63
C ALA A 214 8.69 -0.74 13.02
N PRO A 215 9.76 -0.91 13.83
CA PRO A 215 11.15 -0.54 13.56
C PRO A 215 11.88 -1.50 12.61
N LEU A 216 12.72 -0.94 11.75
CA LEU A 216 13.59 -1.66 10.81
C LEU A 216 15.02 -1.84 11.38
N ILE A 217 15.95 -2.39 10.59
CA ILE A 217 17.36 -2.55 11.02
C ILE A 217 17.92 -1.16 11.37
N PRO A 218 18.43 -0.95 12.60
CA PRO A 218 18.95 0.35 13.02
C PRO A 218 20.29 0.66 12.34
N GLY A 219 20.71 1.93 12.44
CA GLY A 219 22.01 2.38 11.93
C GLY A 219 22.08 2.56 10.40
N VAL A 220 20.93 2.74 9.73
CA VAL A 220 20.90 3.15 8.32
C VAL A 220 20.89 4.67 8.22
N ARG A 221 21.82 5.22 7.43
CA ARG A 221 21.93 6.64 7.10
C ARG A 221 21.55 6.86 5.64
N VAL A 222 20.81 7.93 5.38
CA VAL A 222 20.28 8.23 4.05
C VAL A 222 20.89 9.53 3.54
N GLY A 223 21.55 9.46 2.39
CA GLY A 223 22.09 10.63 1.66
C GLY A 223 21.32 10.95 0.40
N ASP A 224 21.76 11.99 -0.29
CA ASP A 224 21.27 12.38 -1.61
C ASP A 224 22.32 12.00 -2.67
N ILE A 225 21.87 11.47 -3.82
CA ILE A 225 22.79 11.20 -4.94
C ILE A 225 23.34 12.52 -5.48
N ASN A 226 24.57 12.50 -5.98
CA ASN A 226 25.28 13.65 -6.56
C ASN A 226 25.63 14.78 -5.57
N ASP A 227 25.35 14.63 -4.27
CA ASP A 227 25.83 15.54 -3.23
C ASP A 227 27.20 15.09 -2.68
N ILE A 228 28.26 15.50 -3.36
CA ILE A 228 29.64 15.17 -2.97
C ILE A 228 30.01 15.75 -1.61
N HIS A 229 29.44 16.91 -1.23
CA HIS A 229 29.82 17.64 -0.02
C HIS A 229 29.39 16.92 1.27
N SER A 230 28.27 16.20 1.25
CA SER A 230 27.81 15.47 2.43
C SER A 230 28.55 14.16 2.69
N LEU A 231 29.32 13.62 1.72
CA LEU A 231 29.93 12.30 1.80
C LEU A 231 30.82 12.09 3.03
N THR A 232 31.61 13.10 3.42
CA THR A 232 32.49 13.01 4.60
C THR A 232 31.69 12.83 5.88
N SER A 233 30.54 13.49 5.99
CA SER A 233 29.66 13.38 7.15
C SER A 233 28.78 12.14 7.10
N LEU A 234 28.40 11.70 5.91
CA LEU A 234 27.45 10.60 5.67
C LEU A 234 28.12 9.23 5.82
N VAL A 235 29.28 9.05 5.19
CA VAL A 235 30.08 7.81 5.20
C VAL A 235 31.24 8.05 6.16
N THR A 236 31.20 7.41 7.33
CA THR A 236 32.15 7.62 8.42
C THR A 236 32.92 6.35 8.73
N GLU A 237 33.87 6.44 9.66
CA GLU A 237 34.66 5.31 10.15
C GLU A 237 33.76 4.21 10.76
N LYS A 238 32.54 4.55 11.21
CA LYS A 238 31.50 3.62 11.69
C LYS A 238 30.70 2.93 10.58
N THR A 239 30.82 3.38 9.33
CA THR A 239 30.10 2.80 8.19
C THR A 239 30.76 1.50 7.75
N CYS A 240 30.02 0.38 7.72
CA CYS A 240 30.52 -0.90 7.22
C CYS A 240 30.19 -1.12 5.73
N GLY A 241 29.09 -0.55 5.24
CA GLY A 241 28.69 -0.71 3.84
C GLY A 241 27.90 0.47 3.30
N VAL A 242 28.06 0.74 2.01
CA VAL A 242 27.30 1.73 1.26
C VAL A 242 26.66 1.06 0.05
N ILE A 243 25.34 1.19 -0.11
CA ILE A 243 24.59 0.62 -1.24
C ILE A 243 23.99 1.71 -2.11
N ILE A 244 24.14 1.57 -3.43
CA ILE A 244 23.64 2.52 -4.42
C ILE A 244 23.28 1.83 -5.74
N GLU A 245 22.27 2.33 -6.44
CA GLU A 245 21.98 1.99 -7.84
C GLU A 245 22.75 2.96 -8.76
N PRO A 246 23.60 2.51 -9.70
CA PRO A 246 24.23 3.41 -10.69
C PRO A 246 23.21 4.18 -11.55
N VAL A 247 22.05 3.57 -11.78
CA VAL A 247 20.86 4.21 -12.36
C VAL A 247 19.66 3.82 -11.53
N GLN A 248 19.06 4.77 -10.80
CA GLN A 248 17.91 4.51 -9.93
C GLN A 248 16.67 4.15 -10.75
N GLY A 249 16.24 2.90 -10.69
CA GLY A 249 15.15 2.39 -11.52
C GLY A 249 13.76 2.81 -11.01
N GLU A 250 13.40 2.38 -9.80
CA GLU A 250 12.11 2.74 -9.21
C GLU A 250 12.03 4.23 -8.84
N GLY A 251 13.17 4.83 -8.51
CA GLY A 251 13.29 6.20 -8.01
C GLY A 251 13.03 7.33 -9.01
N GLY A 252 12.84 7.02 -10.29
CA GLY A 252 12.58 8.04 -11.33
C GLY A 252 13.55 8.02 -12.53
N ILE A 253 14.33 6.96 -12.69
CA ILE A 253 15.34 6.79 -13.76
C ILE A 253 16.44 7.84 -13.66
N HIS A 254 16.92 8.10 -12.44
CA HIS A 254 18.01 9.06 -12.21
C HIS A 254 19.36 8.38 -12.40
N ASN A 255 20.18 8.92 -13.31
CA ASN A 255 21.59 8.52 -13.42
C ASN A 255 22.37 9.15 -12.27
N VAL A 256 23.34 8.42 -11.72
CA VAL A 256 24.30 8.96 -10.76
C VAL A 256 25.52 9.47 -11.53
N ASP A 257 26.03 10.65 -11.16
CA ASP A 257 27.15 11.30 -11.84
C ASP A 257 28.45 10.52 -11.58
N VAL A 258 29.31 10.46 -12.59
CA VAL A 258 30.57 9.70 -12.52
C VAL A 258 31.48 10.26 -11.43
N GLU A 259 31.54 11.59 -11.31
CA GLU A 259 32.31 12.31 -10.31
C GLU A 259 31.87 11.96 -8.90
N PHE A 260 30.55 11.83 -8.68
CA PHE A 260 29.99 11.42 -7.40
C PHE A 260 30.33 9.97 -7.09
N LEU A 261 30.20 9.05 -8.06
CA LEU A 261 30.55 7.64 -7.86
C LEU A 261 32.05 7.44 -7.55
N GLN A 262 32.94 8.22 -8.19
CA GLN A 262 34.36 8.23 -7.87
C GLN A 262 34.63 8.81 -6.47
N ALA A 263 33.96 9.89 -6.08
CA ALA A 263 34.08 10.47 -4.75
C ALA A 263 33.56 9.51 -3.67
N LEU A 264 32.45 8.82 -3.92
CA LEU A 264 31.89 7.82 -3.05
C LEU A 264 32.82 6.62 -2.86
N ARG A 265 33.40 6.10 -3.95
CA ARG A 265 34.42 5.04 -3.91
C ARG A 265 35.62 5.45 -3.06
N ARG A 266 36.20 6.64 -3.33
CA ARG A 266 37.32 7.17 -2.54
C ARG A 266 36.96 7.26 -1.06
N ARG A 267 35.78 7.78 -0.73
CA ARG A 267 35.34 7.89 0.65
C ARG A 267 35.19 6.52 1.31
N CYS A 268 34.60 5.53 0.61
CA CYS A 268 34.52 4.17 1.10
C CYS A 268 35.91 3.55 1.37
N ASP A 269 36.90 3.83 0.51
CA ASP A 269 38.29 3.39 0.70
C ASP A 269 38.91 4.02 1.96
N GLU A 270 38.80 5.34 2.12
CA GLU A 270 39.33 6.08 3.27
C GLU A 270 38.84 5.54 4.61
N VAL A 271 37.55 5.20 4.70
CA VAL A 271 36.95 4.70 5.94
C VAL A 271 36.88 3.18 6.02
N GLY A 272 37.39 2.45 5.02
CA GLY A 272 37.29 0.98 4.99
C GLY A 272 35.86 0.44 4.91
N ALA A 273 34.91 1.19 4.35
CA ALA A 273 33.55 0.73 4.06
C ALA A 273 33.52 -0.07 2.75
N VAL A 274 32.55 -0.98 2.63
CA VAL A 274 32.35 -1.78 1.41
C VAL A 274 31.34 -1.11 0.49
N LEU A 275 31.72 -0.83 -0.75
CA LEU A 275 30.81 -0.24 -1.74
C LEU A 275 30.04 -1.31 -2.51
N ILE A 276 28.71 -1.22 -2.48
CA ILE A 276 27.78 -2.15 -3.12
C ILE A 276 27.05 -1.41 -4.25
N TYR A 277 27.13 -1.92 -5.47
CA TYR A 277 26.23 -1.50 -6.53
C TYR A 277 25.08 -2.49 -6.67
N ASP A 278 23.86 -1.97 -6.50
CA ASP A 278 22.65 -2.67 -6.88
C ASP A 278 22.46 -2.53 -8.39
N GLU A 279 22.83 -3.59 -9.10
CA GLU A 279 22.72 -3.70 -10.55
C GLU A 279 21.61 -4.68 -10.96
N ILE A 280 20.69 -5.00 -10.04
CA ILE A 280 19.57 -5.91 -10.28
C ILE A 280 18.73 -5.47 -11.47
N GLN A 281 18.59 -4.16 -11.68
CA GLN A 281 17.80 -3.59 -12.75
C GLN A 281 18.63 -3.03 -13.91
N CYS A 282 19.74 -2.34 -13.65
CA CYS A 282 20.52 -1.64 -14.68
C CYS A 282 21.66 -2.49 -15.30
N GLY A 283 22.00 -3.62 -14.67
CA GLY A 283 23.03 -4.54 -15.15
C GLY A 283 22.53 -5.54 -16.19
N LEU A 284 23.36 -6.53 -16.47
CA LEU A 284 23.11 -7.63 -17.39
C LEU A 284 22.63 -7.13 -18.77
N PHE A 285 23.42 -6.23 -19.37
CA PHE A 285 23.19 -5.64 -20.71
C PHE A 285 22.00 -4.68 -20.82
N ARG A 286 21.26 -4.43 -19.73
CA ARG A 286 20.15 -3.46 -19.73
C ARG A 286 20.62 -2.06 -20.16
N SER A 287 21.78 -1.64 -19.68
CA SER A 287 22.41 -0.36 -20.00
C SER A 287 23.21 -0.37 -21.33
N THR A 288 23.13 -1.45 -22.12
CA THR A 288 23.93 -1.81 -23.31
C THR A 288 25.37 -2.26 -23.05
N ASP A 289 25.82 -2.20 -21.81
CA ASP A 289 27.07 -2.82 -21.35
C ASP A 289 26.72 -3.89 -20.30
N LEU A 290 27.61 -4.87 -20.08
CA LEU A 290 27.34 -5.99 -19.17
C LEU A 290 26.88 -5.48 -17.80
N TRP A 291 27.61 -4.54 -17.21
CA TRP A 291 27.20 -3.78 -16.04
C TRP A 291 27.06 -2.31 -16.41
N ALA A 292 26.13 -1.58 -15.78
CA ALA A 292 26.05 -0.14 -15.96
C ALA A 292 27.37 0.54 -15.57
N HIS A 293 28.05 0.02 -14.55
CA HIS A 293 29.36 0.50 -14.14
C HIS A 293 30.52 0.08 -15.07
N SER A 294 30.36 -0.88 -16.00
CA SER A 294 31.47 -1.34 -16.86
C SER A 294 32.10 -0.21 -17.70
N ALA A 295 31.34 0.83 -18.02
CA ALA A 295 31.83 1.99 -18.77
C ALA A 295 32.44 3.10 -17.88
N LEU A 296 32.41 2.92 -16.56
CA LEU A 296 33.01 3.86 -15.62
C LEU A 296 34.52 3.59 -15.50
N PRO A 297 35.32 4.56 -15.05
CA PRO A 297 36.70 4.29 -14.70
C PRO A 297 36.78 3.32 -13.49
N PRO A 298 37.80 2.44 -13.39
CA PRO A 298 37.92 1.46 -12.32
C PRO A 298 37.90 2.01 -10.90
N ASN A 299 38.33 3.26 -10.72
CA ASN A 299 38.28 3.97 -9.44
C ASN A 299 36.87 4.49 -9.06
N ALA A 300 35.84 4.12 -9.83
CA ALA A 300 34.44 4.21 -9.46
C ALA A 300 33.82 2.83 -9.21
N HIS A 301 34.50 1.72 -9.52
CA HIS A 301 33.90 0.39 -9.45
C HIS A 301 33.64 -0.06 -8.00
N PRO A 302 32.58 -0.87 -7.77
CA PRO A 302 32.22 -1.32 -6.43
C PRO A 302 33.13 -2.46 -5.94
N ASP A 303 32.95 -2.83 -4.67
CA ASP A 303 33.49 -4.05 -4.06
C ASP A 303 32.55 -5.24 -4.23
N LEU A 304 31.24 -4.96 -4.28
CA LEU A 304 30.13 -5.90 -4.40
C LEU A 304 29.16 -5.44 -5.50
N ILE A 305 28.65 -6.38 -6.29
CA ILE A 305 27.47 -6.16 -7.14
C ILE A 305 26.38 -7.16 -6.82
N THR A 306 25.14 -6.70 -6.84
CA THR A 306 23.96 -7.57 -6.76
C THR A 306 23.23 -7.60 -8.09
N MET A 307 22.69 -8.76 -8.44
CA MET A 307 22.03 -9.01 -9.72
C MET A 307 20.88 -10.03 -9.54
N ALA A 308 19.85 -9.93 -10.38
CA ALA A 308 18.73 -10.87 -10.43
C ALA A 308 18.00 -10.69 -11.77
N LYS A 309 16.66 -10.59 -11.77
CA LYS A 309 15.80 -10.14 -12.88
C LYS A 309 16.23 -10.68 -14.26
N PRO A 310 16.97 -9.97 -15.15
CA PRO A 310 17.31 -10.49 -16.46
C PRO A 310 18.21 -11.74 -16.43
N LEU A 311 18.84 -12.07 -15.30
CA LEU A 311 19.77 -13.19 -15.15
C LEU A 311 19.21 -14.53 -15.64
N ALA A 312 17.92 -14.80 -15.44
CA ALA A 312 17.27 -16.04 -15.88
C ALA A 312 15.94 -15.81 -16.61
N ASN A 313 15.76 -14.65 -17.25
CA ASN A 313 14.61 -14.34 -18.10
C ASN A 313 13.24 -14.73 -17.51
N GLY A 314 13.00 -14.41 -16.23
CA GLY A 314 11.73 -14.71 -15.55
C GLY A 314 11.77 -15.85 -14.54
N PHE A 315 12.79 -16.72 -14.56
CA PHE A 315 12.96 -17.74 -13.51
C PHE A 315 13.61 -17.13 -12.25
N PRO A 316 13.16 -17.45 -11.03
CA PRO A 316 13.72 -16.87 -9.80
C PRO A 316 15.20 -17.23 -9.60
N ILE A 317 16.06 -16.21 -9.62
CA ILE A 317 17.47 -16.30 -9.24
C ILE A 317 17.97 -14.90 -8.83
N GLY A 318 18.93 -14.85 -7.92
CA GLY A 318 19.74 -13.67 -7.61
C GLY A 318 21.19 -14.07 -7.41
N ALA A 319 22.10 -13.11 -7.43
CA ALA A 319 23.50 -13.37 -7.10
C ALA A 319 24.18 -12.13 -6.52
N VAL A 320 25.22 -12.38 -5.72
CA VAL A 320 26.19 -11.38 -5.26
C VAL A 320 27.54 -11.76 -5.81
N MET A 321 28.15 -10.88 -6.60
CA MET A 321 29.54 -11.03 -7.00
C MET A 321 30.40 -10.07 -6.19
N MET A 322 31.55 -10.55 -5.74
CA MET A 322 32.42 -9.83 -4.82
C MET A 322 33.89 -10.00 -5.19
N ARG A 323 34.69 -8.97 -4.88
CA ARG A 323 36.15 -9.07 -4.95
C ARG A 323 36.69 -9.96 -3.84
N ASP A 324 37.86 -10.55 -4.05
CA ASP A 324 38.54 -11.36 -3.04
C ASP A 324 38.75 -10.60 -1.72
N SER A 325 38.99 -9.28 -1.77
CA SER A 325 39.13 -8.40 -0.59
C SER A 325 37.88 -8.33 0.30
N VAL A 326 36.73 -8.80 -0.17
CA VAL A 326 35.52 -8.99 0.63
C VAL A 326 35.30 -10.49 0.91
N ALA A 327 35.51 -11.34 -0.09
CA ALA A 327 35.28 -12.78 0.01
C ALA A 327 36.12 -13.45 1.10
N GLU A 328 37.36 -13.00 1.32
CA GLU A 328 38.27 -13.57 2.33
C GLU A 328 37.73 -13.47 3.77
N HIS A 329 36.76 -12.58 4.02
CA HIS A 329 36.13 -12.42 5.32
C HIS A 329 34.84 -13.25 5.48
N VAL A 330 34.38 -13.93 4.43
CA VAL A 330 33.15 -14.74 4.45
C VAL A 330 33.52 -16.22 4.53
N SER A 331 33.30 -16.83 5.70
CA SER A 331 33.63 -18.24 5.95
C SER A 331 32.42 -19.17 5.81
N PRO A 332 32.63 -20.48 5.57
CA PRO A 332 31.56 -21.48 5.63
C PRO A 332 30.72 -21.36 6.91
N GLY A 333 29.39 -21.36 6.76
CA GLY A 333 28.45 -21.16 7.87
C GLY A 333 28.03 -19.71 8.13
N SER A 334 28.73 -18.71 7.58
CA SER A 334 28.36 -17.28 7.74
C SER A 334 27.03 -16.91 7.06
N HIS A 335 26.69 -17.60 5.98
CA HIS A 335 25.44 -17.45 5.25
C HIS A 335 25.11 -18.73 4.47
N GLY A 336 23.87 -18.86 4.01
CA GLY A 336 23.39 -20.02 3.29
C GLY A 336 21.97 -19.82 2.77
N THR A 337 21.57 -20.70 1.85
CA THR A 337 20.24 -20.74 1.25
C THR A 337 19.93 -22.17 0.84
N THR A 338 18.67 -22.58 0.95
CA THR A 338 18.24 -23.90 0.47
C THR A 338 18.28 -23.94 -1.05
N PHE A 339 17.59 -23.01 -1.73
CA PHE A 339 17.35 -23.11 -3.17
C PHE A 339 18.36 -22.34 -4.05
N GLY A 340 19.08 -21.37 -3.50
CA GLY A 340 20.06 -20.61 -4.27
C GLY A 340 21.19 -21.52 -4.75
N GLY A 341 21.56 -21.42 -6.03
CA GLY A 341 22.48 -22.37 -6.64
C GLY A 341 21.85 -23.71 -7.03
N SER A 342 20.51 -23.79 -7.16
CA SER A 342 19.88 -25.01 -7.66
C SER A 342 20.25 -25.26 -9.14
N PRO A 343 20.49 -26.52 -9.55
CA PRO A 343 20.87 -26.86 -10.93
C PRO A 343 19.91 -26.31 -11.99
N LEU A 344 18.60 -26.30 -11.71
CA LEU A 344 17.61 -25.73 -12.63
C LEU A 344 17.80 -24.23 -12.83
N SER A 345 17.89 -23.47 -11.73
CA SER A 345 18.05 -22.02 -11.78
C SER A 345 19.34 -21.60 -12.49
N THR A 346 20.44 -22.31 -12.22
CA THR A 346 21.77 -21.93 -12.70
C THR A 346 22.00 -22.35 -14.14
N CYS A 347 21.44 -23.48 -14.58
CA CYS A 347 21.43 -23.89 -15.98
C CYS A 347 20.69 -22.87 -16.86
N VAL A 348 19.49 -22.45 -16.45
CA VAL A 348 18.71 -21.45 -17.16
C VAL A 348 19.45 -20.11 -17.20
N ALA A 349 19.99 -19.66 -16.06
CA ALA A 349 20.75 -18.42 -16.00
C ALA A 349 22.02 -18.44 -16.87
N HIS A 350 22.74 -19.56 -16.88
CA HIS A 350 23.92 -19.73 -17.73
C HIS A 350 23.55 -19.62 -19.21
N HIS A 351 22.46 -20.27 -19.63
CA HIS A 351 21.95 -20.16 -20.99
C HIS A 351 21.59 -18.72 -21.37
N VAL A 352 20.80 -18.05 -20.52
CA VAL A 352 20.37 -16.67 -20.76
C VAL A 352 21.56 -15.73 -20.86
N LEU A 353 22.48 -15.77 -19.89
CA LEU A 353 23.65 -14.90 -19.87
C LEU A 353 24.56 -15.11 -21.09
N THR A 354 24.77 -16.37 -21.51
CA THR A 354 25.52 -16.69 -22.73
C THR A 354 24.89 -16.05 -23.96
N ARG A 355 23.56 -16.15 -24.09
CA ARG A 355 22.81 -15.55 -25.21
C ARG A 355 22.89 -14.03 -25.19
N LEU A 356 22.78 -13.40 -24.02
CA LEU A 356 22.89 -11.96 -23.88
C LEU A 356 24.28 -11.44 -24.26
N ALA A 357 25.34 -12.13 -23.85
CA ALA A 357 26.72 -11.75 -24.16
C ALA A 357 27.04 -11.80 -25.67
N GLN A 358 26.28 -12.58 -26.44
CA GLN A 358 26.44 -12.73 -27.89
C GLN A 358 25.45 -11.87 -28.69
N MET A 359 24.62 -11.06 -28.03
CA MET A 359 23.56 -10.32 -28.70
C MET A 359 24.13 -9.13 -29.51
N PRO A 360 23.91 -9.07 -30.84
CA PRO A 360 24.43 -8.00 -31.67
C PRO A 360 23.62 -6.70 -31.50
N ASP A 361 24.25 -5.58 -31.84
CA ASP A 361 23.61 -4.28 -32.11
C ASP A 361 22.78 -3.67 -30.97
N LEU A 362 23.00 -4.08 -29.72
CA LEU A 362 22.29 -3.53 -28.55
C LEU A 362 22.39 -2.00 -28.46
N LYS A 363 23.58 -1.44 -28.71
CA LYS A 363 23.80 0.01 -28.66
C LYS A 363 23.05 0.76 -29.75
N ALA A 364 23.06 0.25 -30.98
CA ALA A 364 22.34 0.86 -32.10
C ALA A 364 20.82 0.85 -31.85
N ARG A 365 20.28 -0.30 -31.45
CA ARG A 365 18.86 -0.48 -31.13
C ARG A 365 18.40 0.39 -29.95
N ALA A 366 19.19 0.47 -28.89
CA ALA A 366 18.92 1.39 -27.77
C ALA A 366 18.97 2.85 -28.21
N GLY A 367 19.89 3.19 -29.14
CA GLY A 367 19.98 4.51 -29.78
C GLY A 367 18.69 4.89 -30.51
N VAL A 368 18.13 3.97 -31.32
CA VAL A 368 16.85 4.19 -32.00
C VAL A 368 15.72 4.43 -31.00
N LEU A 369 15.61 3.61 -29.95
CA LEU A 369 14.59 3.82 -28.91
C LEU A 369 14.74 5.19 -28.24
N ARG A 370 15.98 5.56 -27.89
CA ARG A 370 16.29 6.85 -27.26
C ARG A 370 15.92 8.02 -28.17
N GLU A 371 16.35 7.99 -29.42
CA GLU A 371 16.06 9.03 -30.43
C GLU A 371 14.55 9.21 -30.60
N ARG A 372 13.80 8.11 -30.69
CA ARG A 372 12.34 8.17 -30.83
C ARG A 372 11.66 8.79 -29.61
N LEU A 373 12.13 8.47 -28.39
CA LEU A 373 11.60 9.06 -27.16
C LEU A 373 11.98 10.54 -27.00
N ASP A 374 13.22 10.91 -27.33
CA ASP A 374 13.65 12.32 -27.35
C ASP A 374 12.84 13.12 -28.39
N GLY A 375 12.52 12.51 -29.53
CA GLY A 375 11.63 13.10 -30.54
C GLY A 375 10.21 13.34 -30.02
N LEU A 376 9.67 12.42 -29.21
CA LEU A 376 8.38 12.64 -28.53
C LEU A 376 8.49 13.76 -27.49
N ALA A 377 9.56 13.80 -26.70
CA ALA A 377 9.79 14.85 -25.72
C ALA A 377 9.89 16.24 -26.36
N ALA A 378 10.56 16.35 -27.50
CA ALA A 378 10.66 17.57 -28.28
C ALA A 378 9.34 17.98 -28.95
N ALA A 379 8.50 17.01 -29.34
CA ALA A 379 7.22 17.28 -29.98
C ALA A 379 6.11 17.70 -29.00
N TYR A 380 6.20 17.30 -27.72
CA TYR A 380 5.23 17.60 -26.66
C TYR A 380 5.87 18.31 -25.44
N PRO A 381 6.59 19.45 -25.64
CA PRO A 381 7.32 20.12 -24.56
C PRO A 381 6.41 20.75 -23.50
N ASP A 382 5.10 20.83 -23.77
CA ASP A 382 4.04 21.29 -22.88
C ASP A 382 3.45 20.16 -22.02
N VAL A 383 3.80 18.89 -22.29
CA VAL A 383 3.34 17.72 -21.52
C VAL A 383 4.49 17.02 -20.80
N VAL A 384 5.64 16.87 -21.48
CA VAL A 384 6.81 16.12 -21.02
C VAL A 384 8.05 17.00 -20.91
N LYS A 385 8.93 16.65 -19.97
CA LYS A 385 10.22 17.31 -19.78
C LYS A 385 11.26 16.68 -20.72
N SER A 386 12.20 17.50 -21.15
CA SER A 386 13.42 17.08 -21.83
C SER A 386 14.63 17.34 -20.91
N PRO A 387 15.67 16.49 -20.91
CA PRO A 387 15.85 15.29 -21.75
C PRO A 387 15.16 14.03 -21.18
N VAL A 388 15.00 13.01 -22.03
CA VAL A 388 14.72 11.64 -21.58
C VAL A 388 15.84 11.18 -20.65
N ARG A 389 15.47 10.54 -19.53
CA ARG A 389 16.41 10.07 -18.50
C ARG A 389 16.81 8.61 -18.72
N GLY A 390 17.92 8.21 -18.11
CA GLY A 390 18.38 6.82 -18.10
C GLY A 390 19.40 6.49 -19.19
N ARG A 391 19.62 5.20 -19.39
CA ARG A 391 20.68 4.65 -20.25
C ARG A 391 20.25 3.32 -20.87
N GLY A 392 20.66 3.09 -22.12
CA GLY A 392 20.38 1.85 -22.83
C GLY A 392 18.88 1.61 -22.96
N PHE A 393 18.42 0.44 -22.51
CA PHE A 393 17.01 0.06 -22.48
C PHE A 393 16.33 0.32 -21.13
N LEU A 394 16.94 1.09 -20.22
CA LEU A 394 16.29 1.58 -19.00
C LEU A 394 16.09 3.08 -19.14
N LEU A 395 14.94 3.48 -19.68
CA LEU A 395 14.65 4.86 -20.03
C LEU A 395 13.43 5.39 -19.28
N GLY A 396 13.46 6.68 -18.97
CA GLY A 396 12.38 7.40 -18.30
C GLY A 396 11.95 8.60 -19.14
N LEU A 397 10.65 8.69 -19.43
CA LEU A 397 10.06 9.89 -20.04
C LEU A 397 9.41 10.72 -18.93
N PRO A 398 10.06 11.79 -18.45
CA PRO A 398 9.55 12.63 -17.38
C PRO A 398 8.43 13.56 -17.86
N PHE A 399 7.44 13.80 -17.01
CA PHE A 399 6.27 14.63 -17.25
C PHE A 399 6.35 15.93 -16.46
N LEU A 400 5.75 16.99 -16.99
CA LEU A 400 5.63 18.27 -16.28
C LEU A 400 4.71 18.18 -15.08
N ASN A 401 3.63 17.41 -15.20
CA ASN A 401 2.62 17.20 -14.16
C ASN A 401 2.73 15.79 -13.57
N SER A 402 2.87 15.68 -12.25
CA SER A 402 3.04 14.42 -11.51
C SER A 402 1.84 13.47 -11.57
N ALA A 403 0.67 13.94 -12.00
CA ALA A 403 -0.49 13.06 -12.24
C ALA A 403 -0.43 12.34 -13.60
N HIS A 404 0.33 12.86 -14.57
CA HIS A 404 0.36 12.34 -15.93
C HIS A 404 0.94 10.93 -16.03
N PRO A 405 2.02 10.53 -15.32
CA PRO A 405 2.57 9.18 -15.45
C PRO A 405 1.54 8.07 -15.17
N ALA A 406 0.74 8.22 -14.12
CA ALA A 406 -0.33 7.26 -13.79
C ALA A 406 -1.45 7.25 -14.85
N ARG A 407 -1.82 8.41 -15.40
CA ARG A 407 -2.77 8.52 -16.51
C ARG A 407 -2.22 7.88 -17.79
N ALA A 408 -0.97 8.15 -18.13
CA ALA A 408 -0.27 7.61 -19.27
C ALA A 408 -0.19 6.08 -19.20
N LEU A 409 0.12 5.51 -18.02
CA LEU A 409 0.10 4.07 -17.78
C LEU A 409 -1.26 3.44 -18.16
N THR A 410 -2.36 4.03 -17.68
CA THR A 410 -3.72 3.56 -18.01
C THR A 410 -4.02 3.72 -19.50
N LEU A 411 -3.74 4.89 -20.08
CA LEU A 411 -4.03 5.18 -21.48
C LEU A 411 -3.22 4.29 -22.44
N ALA A 412 -1.95 4.05 -22.15
CA ALA A 412 -1.07 3.17 -22.91
C ALA A 412 -1.60 1.73 -22.89
N ARG A 413 -1.95 1.21 -21.71
CA ARG A 413 -2.47 -0.15 -21.58
C ARG A 413 -3.80 -0.34 -22.30
N GLN A 414 -4.67 0.67 -22.26
CA GLN A 414 -5.92 0.71 -23.02
C GLN A 414 -5.72 0.81 -24.54
N ARG A 415 -4.48 0.98 -25.00
CA ARG A 415 -4.07 0.99 -26.41
C ARG A 415 -3.12 -0.16 -26.75
N GLY A 416 -3.06 -1.19 -25.89
CA GLY A 416 -2.24 -2.38 -26.12
C GLY A 416 -0.76 -2.20 -25.78
N LEU A 417 -0.37 -1.18 -25.02
CA LEU A 417 1.03 -0.95 -24.63
C LEU A 417 1.21 -1.05 -23.11
N LEU A 418 2.09 -1.93 -22.65
CA LEU A 418 2.44 -2.03 -21.22
C LEU A 418 3.71 -1.24 -20.95
N ILE A 419 3.60 -0.25 -20.06
CA ILE A 419 4.71 0.56 -19.55
C ILE A 419 4.68 0.53 -18.01
N LEU A 420 5.62 1.19 -17.36
CA LEU A 420 5.67 1.34 -15.91
C LEU A 420 5.67 2.82 -15.53
N VAL A 421 5.47 3.09 -14.24
CA VAL A 421 5.79 4.38 -13.62
C VAL A 421 7.11 4.26 -12.86
N ALA A 422 7.83 5.36 -12.74
CA ALA A 422 9.03 5.49 -11.92
C ALA A 422 9.08 6.88 -11.27
N GLY A 423 9.39 6.92 -9.98
CA GLY A 423 9.36 8.14 -9.18
C GLY A 423 7.97 8.79 -9.18
N SER A 424 7.96 10.10 -8.97
CA SER A 424 6.74 10.91 -8.94
C SER A 424 6.37 11.51 -10.30
N ASP A 425 7.29 11.52 -11.27
CA ASP A 425 7.14 12.31 -12.50
C ASP A 425 7.43 11.57 -13.81
N ALA A 426 7.81 10.28 -13.83
CA ALA A 426 8.19 9.62 -15.07
C ALA A 426 7.40 8.34 -15.38
N VAL A 427 7.20 8.06 -16.68
CA VAL A 427 6.94 6.69 -17.13
C VAL A 427 8.27 6.01 -17.42
N ARG A 428 8.40 4.75 -17.01
CA ARG A 428 9.56 3.89 -17.24
C ARG A 428 9.29 2.98 -18.43
N ILE A 429 10.24 2.96 -19.35
CA ILE A 429 10.26 2.18 -20.57
C ILE A 429 11.47 1.26 -20.48
N VAL A 430 11.19 -0.04 -20.38
CA VAL A 430 12.18 -1.08 -20.14
C VAL A 430 11.80 -2.40 -20.86
N PRO A 431 11.87 -2.41 -22.21
CA PRO A 431 11.43 -3.56 -23.02
C PRO A 431 12.37 -4.76 -22.89
N SER A 432 12.05 -5.87 -23.56
CA SER A 432 13.05 -6.92 -23.82
C SER A 432 14.26 -6.36 -24.59
N LEU A 433 15.44 -6.96 -24.40
CA LEU A 433 16.63 -6.61 -25.18
C LEU A 433 16.49 -7.09 -26.64
N THR A 434 15.58 -8.02 -26.91
CA THR A 434 15.25 -8.54 -28.25
C THR A 434 14.33 -7.64 -29.07
N ILE A 435 13.94 -6.47 -28.56
CA ILE A 435 13.00 -5.56 -29.24
C ILE A 435 13.45 -5.22 -30.67
N ALA A 436 12.54 -5.33 -31.63
CA ALA A 436 12.77 -4.91 -33.01
C ALA A 436 12.48 -3.42 -33.21
N GLU A 437 13.06 -2.82 -34.24
CA GLU A 437 12.81 -1.43 -34.60
C GLU A 437 11.32 -1.16 -34.90
N SER A 438 10.63 -2.11 -35.54
CA SER A 438 9.18 -2.01 -35.79
C SER A 438 8.37 -1.90 -34.49
N GLU A 439 8.76 -2.64 -33.45
CA GLU A 439 8.10 -2.62 -32.14
C GLU A 439 8.43 -1.32 -31.37
N ILE A 440 9.65 -0.78 -31.53
CA ILE A 440 9.99 0.57 -31.03
C ILE A 440 9.07 1.60 -31.67
N HIS A 441 8.86 1.51 -32.99
CA HIS A 441 8.02 2.43 -33.74
C HIS A 441 6.56 2.33 -33.31
N GLU A 442 6.04 1.11 -33.14
CA GLU A 442 4.70 0.86 -32.62
C GLU A 442 4.51 1.46 -31.22
N ALA A 443 5.42 1.15 -30.28
CA ALA A 443 5.36 1.70 -28.93
C ALA A 443 5.37 3.23 -28.93
N CYS A 444 6.22 3.85 -29.76
CA CYS A 444 6.30 5.31 -29.84
C CYS A 444 5.05 5.93 -30.49
N ASN A 445 4.41 5.27 -31.46
CA ASN A 445 3.16 5.74 -32.04
C ASN A 445 2.02 5.70 -31.00
N VAL A 446 1.96 4.65 -30.18
CA VAL A 446 1.01 4.57 -29.06
C VAL A 446 1.29 5.67 -28.03
N LEU A 447 2.55 5.86 -27.65
CA LEU A 447 2.93 6.92 -26.71
C LEU A 447 2.61 8.32 -27.25
N GLU A 448 2.84 8.58 -28.54
CA GLU A 448 2.45 9.83 -29.20
C GLU A 448 0.95 10.10 -29.06
N ALA A 449 0.10 9.10 -29.33
CA ALA A 449 -1.34 9.21 -29.15
C ALA A 449 -1.74 9.45 -27.69
N VAL A 450 -1.04 8.82 -26.73
CA VAL A 450 -1.24 9.05 -25.30
C VAL A 450 -0.89 10.48 -24.92
N LEU A 451 0.25 11.01 -25.37
CA LEU A 451 0.67 12.39 -25.11
C LEU A 451 -0.31 13.39 -25.70
N GLU A 452 -0.83 13.13 -26.91
CA GLU A 452 -1.84 13.96 -27.54
C GLU A 452 -3.16 13.99 -26.76
N VAL A 453 -3.61 12.84 -26.23
CA VAL A 453 -4.80 12.79 -25.37
C VAL A 453 -4.58 13.61 -24.09
N LEU A 454 -3.42 13.48 -23.44
CA LEU A 454 -3.07 14.24 -22.25
C LEU A 454 -3.00 15.76 -22.53
N ARG A 455 -2.46 16.15 -23.69
CA ARG A 455 -2.41 17.55 -24.13
C ARG A 455 -3.81 18.12 -24.33
N ARG A 456 -4.69 17.43 -25.05
CA ARG A 456 -6.07 17.85 -25.28
C ARG A 456 -6.87 17.95 -23.99
N GLU A 457 -6.70 16.97 -23.09
CA GLU A 457 -7.25 17.03 -21.74
C GLU A 457 -6.73 18.31 -21.04
N SER A 458 -5.47 18.71 -21.24
CA SER A 458 -4.88 19.90 -20.59
C SER A 458 -5.42 21.23 -21.13
N GLU A 459 -5.56 21.34 -22.45
CA GLU A 459 -6.01 22.56 -23.15
C GLU A 459 -7.48 22.90 -22.93
N HIS A 460 -8.36 21.90 -22.86
CA HIS A 460 -9.81 22.12 -22.71
C HIS A 460 -10.21 22.55 -21.29
N GLY A 461 -9.25 22.95 -20.43
CA GLY A 461 -9.47 23.11 -18.99
C GLY A 461 -9.88 21.78 -18.32
N VAL A 462 -9.80 20.67 -19.08
CA VAL A 462 -10.12 19.32 -18.59
C VAL A 462 -9.00 18.84 -17.65
N TYR A 463 -7.90 19.59 -17.48
CA TYR A 463 -6.96 19.49 -16.35
C TYR A 463 -7.33 20.29 -15.10
N HIS A 464 -8.58 20.69 -14.95
CA HIS A 464 -9.21 20.66 -13.63
C HIS A 464 -10.04 19.40 -13.38
N SER A 465 -10.11 18.47 -14.34
CA SER A 465 -10.85 17.21 -14.19
C SER A 465 -10.09 15.93 -14.57
N HIS A 466 -8.80 15.96 -14.93
CA HIS A 466 -8.02 14.75 -15.27
C HIS A 466 -6.68 14.59 -14.50
N THR A 467 -6.61 15.18 -13.30
CA THR A 467 -6.05 14.46 -12.12
C THR A 467 -6.91 13.24 -11.74
N HIS A 468 -7.96 12.94 -12.51
CA HIS A 468 -8.88 11.81 -12.41
C HIS A 468 -8.49 10.54 -13.18
N THR A 469 -7.25 10.06 -13.03
CA THR A 469 -7.01 8.60 -13.02
C THR A 469 -6.52 8.10 -11.69
N MET A 470 -5.80 8.92 -10.91
CA MET A 470 -5.78 8.72 -9.47
C MET A 470 -7.07 9.20 -8.86
N ARG A 471 -7.66 10.32 -9.28
CA ARG A 471 -9.04 10.66 -8.89
C ARG A 471 -10.14 9.97 -9.69
N GLY A 472 -9.82 9.15 -10.69
CA GLY A 472 -10.77 8.37 -11.51
C GLY A 472 -10.90 6.98 -10.95
N LEU A 473 -9.76 6.37 -10.61
CA LEU A 473 -9.73 5.28 -9.65
C LEU A 473 -10.16 5.77 -8.27
N GLU A 474 -9.88 6.99 -7.80
CA GLU A 474 -10.51 7.62 -6.63
C GLU A 474 -11.82 8.35 -6.99
N ARG A 475 -12.45 8.19 -8.16
CA ARG A 475 -13.86 8.60 -8.41
C ARG A 475 -14.71 7.40 -8.69
N GLU A 476 -14.15 6.26 -9.06
CA GLU A 476 -14.78 4.95 -9.01
C GLU A 476 -14.55 4.31 -7.64
N ARG A 477 -13.42 4.61 -7.01
CA ARG A 477 -13.14 4.39 -5.58
C ARG A 477 -13.73 5.51 -4.74
N ARG A 478 -13.84 6.80 -5.13
CA ARG A 478 -14.81 7.71 -4.47
C ARG A 478 -16.24 7.56 -4.97
N ALA A 479 -16.59 6.86 -6.06
CA ALA A 479 -18.00 6.54 -6.33
C ALA A 479 -18.40 5.19 -5.75
N SER A 480 -17.44 4.31 -5.42
CA SER A 480 -17.66 3.14 -4.58
C SER A 480 -17.53 3.49 -3.10
N GLU A 481 -16.61 4.39 -2.73
CA GLU A 481 -16.43 4.99 -1.40
C GLU A 481 -17.39 6.17 -1.15
N GLN A 482 -17.95 6.91 -2.11
CA GLN A 482 -19.12 7.83 -1.90
C GLN A 482 -20.45 7.11 -2.10
N ARG A 483 -20.46 5.91 -2.69
CA ARG A 483 -21.57 4.96 -2.47
C ARG A 483 -21.45 4.25 -1.11
N MET A 484 -20.35 4.48 -0.37
CA MET A 484 -20.05 3.85 0.92
C MET A 484 -19.34 4.79 1.93
N ALA A 485 -19.58 6.10 1.89
CA ALA A 485 -19.09 7.06 2.89
C ALA A 485 -20.31 7.60 3.63
N PRO A 486 -20.22 7.79 4.96
CA PRO A 486 -21.22 8.53 5.73
C PRO A 486 -21.51 9.84 5.01
N ALA A 487 -22.77 10.08 4.68
CA ALA A 487 -23.19 11.32 4.07
C ALA A 487 -22.71 12.52 4.90
N GLU A 488 -21.83 13.37 4.35
CA GLU A 488 -21.89 14.79 4.67
C GLU A 488 -23.34 15.21 4.41
N ALA A 489 -23.93 15.89 5.39
CA ALA A 489 -25.31 16.31 5.35
C ALA A 489 -25.53 17.36 4.25
N VAL A 490 -25.72 16.88 3.04
CA VAL A 490 -26.23 17.66 1.93
C VAL A 490 -27.65 18.09 2.30
N ASP A 491 -27.86 19.41 2.28
CA ASP A 491 -29.15 20.10 2.26
C ASP A 491 -30.15 19.33 1.37
N PRO A 492 -31.40 19.04 1.80
CA PRO A 492 -32.25 18.08 1.10
C PRO A 492 -32.94 18.79 -0.07
N ALA A 493 -32.19 19.23 -1.07
CA ALA A 493 -32.77 19.39 -2.38
C ALA A 493 -33.12 17.98 -2.88
N MET A 494 -34.39 17.61 -2.74
CA MET A 494 -34.95 16.32 -3.17
C MET A 494 -34.53 15.99 -4.61
N PRO A 495 -33.83 14.87 -4.87
CA PRO A 495 -33.71 14.35 -6.22
C PRO A 495 -35.06 13.77 -6.62
N VAL A 496 -35.60 14.30 -7.72
CA VAL A 496 -36.89 13.98 -8.34
C VAL A 496 -37.14 12.47 -8.41
N HIS A 497 -38.35 12.07 -8.01
CA HIS A 497 -38.86 10.72 -7.78
C HIS A 497 -39.00 9.80 -9.02
N GLU A 498 -38.25 10.03 -10.09
CA GLU A 498 -38.47 9.34 -11.37
C GLU A 498 -37.45 8.21 -11.60
N GLY A 499 -37.80 6.99 -11.18
CA GLY A 499 -37.02 5.80 -11.57
C GLY A 499 -37.28 4.51 -10.77
N TYR A 500 -37.81 4.60 -9.55
CA TYR A 500 -38.09 3.42 -8.73
C TYR A 500 -39.49 2.85 -9.00
N LYS A 501 -39.54 1.68 -9.65
CA LYS A 501 -40.80 1.00 -10.01
C LYS A 501 -41.59 0.45 -8.81
N SER A 502 -40.97 0.17 -7.66
CA SER A 502 -41.64 -0.40 -6.48
C SER A 502 -41.75 0.59 -5.31
N GLN A 503 -42.88 0.54 -4.58
CA GLN A 503 -43.10 1.39 -3.40
C GLN A 503 -42.05 1.12 -2.31
N TRP A 504 -41.65 -0.14 -2.13
CA TRP A 504 -40.59 -0.50 -1.19
C TRP A 504 -39.25 0.17 -1.54
N ALA A 505 -38.86 0.20 -2.81
CA ALA A 505 -37.61 0.84 -3.22
C ALA A 505 -37.60 2.34 -2.91
N ARG A 506 -38.76 3.00 -3.01
CA ARG A 506 -38.93 4.42 -2.65
C ARG A 506 -38.78 4.62 -1.13
N TYR A 507 -39.50 3.86 -0.32
CA TYR A 507 -39.41 3.95 1.15
C TYR A 507 -38.01 3.61 1.68
N ARG A 508 -37.40 2.53 1.18
CA ARG A 508 -36.05 2.12 1.54
C ARG A 508 -35.02 3.19 1.20
N ASN A 509 -35.18 3.91 0.10
CA ASN A 509 -34.26 4.98 -0.27
C ASN A 509 -34.48 6.25 0.58
N MET A 510 -35.72 6.55 0.94
CA MET A 510 -36.07 7.70 1.78
C MET A 510 -35.54 7.57 3.21
N TYR A 511 -35.65 6.38 3.81
CA TYR A 511 -35.20 6.09 5.18
C TYR A 511 -33.93 5.25 5.22
N ARG A 512 -33.07 5.37 4.20
CA ARG A 512 -31.94 4.47 4.01
C ARG A 512 -30.94 4.51 5.18
N GLY A 513 -30.73 5.69 5.75
CA GLY A 513 -29.85 5.89 6.91
C GLY A 513 -30.43 5.25 8.17
N GLU A 514 -31.70 5.53 8.46
CA GLU A 514 -32.44 4.99 9.60
C GLU A 514 -32.50 3.46 9.55
N LEU A 515 -32.80 2.87 8.39
CA LEU A 515 -32.83 1.42 8.20
C LEU A 515 -31.44 0.78 8.42
N ALA A 516 -30.36 1.50 8.09
CA ALA A 516 -29.00 1.03 8.34
C ALA A 516 -28.63 1.08 9.83
N GLU A 517 -29.03 2.14 10.55
CA GLU A 517 -28.85 2.22 12.01
C GLU A 517 -29.65 1.13 12.75
N PHE A 518 -30.88 0.86 12.32
CA PHE A 518 -31.69 -0.26 12.81
C PHE A 518 -30.96 -1.60 12.63
N LEU A 519 -30.46 -1.88 11.42
CA LEU A 519 -29.80 -3.15 11.14
C LEU A 519 -28.48 -3.30 11.90
N ALA A 520 -27.71 -2.22 12.05
CA ALA A 520 -26.46 -2.25 12.80
C ALA A 520 -26.68 -2.51 14.29
N THR A 521 -27.60 -1.79 14.91
CA THR A 521 -27.94 -2.00 16.33
C THR A 521 -28.59 -3.36 16.60
N PHE A 522 -29.33 -3.90 15.63
CA PHE A 522 -29.79 -5.30 15.64
C PHE A 522 -28.61 -6.28 15.69
N VAL A 523 -27.64 -6.16 14.77
CA VAL A 523 -26.45 -7.02 14.72
C VAL A 523 -25.63 -6.91 15.99
N LEU A 524 -25.44 -5.68 16.49
CA LEU A 524 -24.73 -5.41 17.75
C LEU A 524 -25.34 -6.21 18.91
N ILE A 525 -26.66 -6.15 19.09
CA ILE A 525 -27.32 -6.83 20.22
C ILE A 525 -27.38 -8.34 20.03
N VAL A 526 -27.61 -8.85 18.82
CA VAL A 526 -27.63 -10.30 18.57
C VAL A 526 -26.29 -10.92 19.00
N ILE A 527 -25.18 -10.28 18.66
CA ILE A 527 -23.83 -10.75 19.03
C ILE A 527 -23.56 -10.51 20.52
N GLY A 528 -23.83 -9.30 21.01
CA GLY A 528 -23.51 -8.88 22.38
C GLY A 528 -24.34 -9.59 23.45
N ALA A 529 -25.67 -9.58 23.34
CA ALA A 529 -26.53 -10.33 24.25
C ALA A 529 -26.32 -11.84 24.07
N GLY A 530 -26.03 -12.29 22.84
CA GLY A 530 -25.68 -13.68 22.56
C GLY A 530 -24.48 -14.18 23.35
N VAL A 531 -23.38 -13.41 23.39
CA VAL A 531 -22.20 -13.79 24.19
C VAL A 531 -22.50 -13.75 25.69
N ASN A 532 -23.31 -12.81 26.17
CA ASN A 532 -23.70 -12.77 27.58
C ASN A 532 -24.49 -14.04 27.97
N CYS A 533 -25.46 -14.42 27.15
CA CYS A 533 -26.23 -15.64 27.33
C CYS A 533 -25.34 -16.90 27.26
N GLN A 534 -24.48 -17.00 26.25
CA GLN A 534 -23.57 -18.13 26.10
C GLN A 534 -22.59 -18.25 27.27
N TYR A 535 -21.99 -17.13 27.70
CA TYR A 535 -21.05 -17.11 28.81
C TYR A 535 -21.70 -17.54 30.11
N THR A 536 -22.82 -16.91 30.49
CA THR A 536 -23.46 -17.11 31.79
C THR A 536 -24.27 -18.40 31.86
N LEU A 537 -25.10 -18.69 30.85
CA LEU A 537 -26.03 -19.83 30.90
C LEU A 537 -25.33 -21.17 30.65
N GLN A 538 -24.16 -21.16 30.01
CA GLN A 538 -23.42 -22.38 29.66
C GLN A 538 -22.07 -22.51 30.38
N ASN A 539 -21.66 -21.50 31.19
CA ASN A 539 -20.39 -21.46 31.92
C ASN A 539 -19.17 -21.82 31.05
N SER A 540 -19.11 -21.27 29.83
CA SER A 540 -18.26 -21.80 28.74
C SER A 540 -17.16 -20.84 28.25
N GLY A 541 -16.89 -19.73 28.95
CA GLY A 541 -15.97 -18.70 28.48
C GLY A 541 -14.73 -18.46 29.35
N VAL A 542 -13.68 -17.94 28.70
CA VAL A 542 -12.47 -17.42 29.35
C VAL A 542 -12.59 -15.93 29.68
N ALA A 543 -11.73 -15.40 30.57
CA ALA A 543 -11.83 -14.10 31.24
C ALA A 543 -11.92 -12.83 30.36
N LEU A 544 -11.96 -12.93 29.03
CA LEU A 544 -12.10 -11.79 28.10
C LEU A 544 -13.08 -12.06 26.95
N SER A 545 -13.78 -13.19 26.98
CA SER A 545 -14.70 -13.62 25.90
C SER A 545 -15.85 -12.62 25.68
N VAL A 546 -16.41 -12.08 26.76
CA VAL A 546 -17.49 -11.08 26.70
C VAL A 546 -16.99 -9.76 26.09
N PRO A 547 -15.97 -9.05 26.64
CA PRO A 547 -15.44 -7.83 26.01
C PRO A 547 -15.00 -8.01 24.56
N LEU A 548 -14.34 -9.13 24.24
CA LEU A 548 -13.86 -9.43 22.89
C LEU A 548 -15.02 -9.55 21.89
N THR A 549 -16.08 -10.26 22.28
CA THR A 549 -17.21 -10.51 21.37
C THR A 549 -18.10 -9.28 21.22
N TRP A 550 -18.26 -8.47 22.27
CA TRP A 550 -18.90 -7.15 22.17
C TRP A 550 -18.14 -6.22 21.21
N ALA A 551 -16.80 -6.24 21.25
CA ALA A 551 -15.97 -5.49 20.31
C ALA A 551 -16.16 -5.96 18.86
N PHE A 552 -16.23 -7.28 18.62
CA PHE A 552 -16.58 -7.83 17.31
C PHE A 552 -17.99 -7.42 16.86
N GLY A 553 -18.95 -7.38 17.80
CA GLY A 553 -20.31 -6.92 17.55
C GLY A 553 -20.37 -5.47 17.07
N VAL A 554 -19.66 -4.56 17.74
CA VAL A 554 -19.58 -3.15 17.32
C VAL A 554 -18.90 -3.02 15.97
N ALA A 555 -17.74 -3.67 15.76
CA ALA A 555 -17.03 -3.62 14.49
C ALA A 555 -17.89 -4.16 13.33
N GLY A 556 -18.54 -5.30 13.52
CA GLY A 556 -19.49 -5.89 12.58
C GLY A 556 -20.63 -4.95 12.23
N ALA A 557 -21.24 -4.33 13.24
CA ALA A 557 -22.35 -3.41 13.06
C ALA A 557 -21.94 -2.10 12.33
N VAL A 558 -20.72 -1.59 12.56
CA VAL A 558 -20.16 -0.46 11.80
C VAL A 558 -19.81 -0.87 10.37
N TRP A 559 -19.32 -2.09 10.12
CA TRP A 559 -19.15 -2.60 8.74
C TRP A 559 -20.49 -2.67 7.98
N VAL A 560 -21.57 -3.03 8.67
CA VAL A 560 -22.92 -3.14 8.07
C VAL A 560 -23.51 -1.78 7.69
N SER A 561 -23.26 -0.73 8.47
CA SER A 561 -23.97 0.56 8.35
C SER A 561 -23.10 1.78 8.05
N GLY A 562 -21.79 1.71 8.32
CA GLY A 562 -20.86 2.85 8.26
C GLY A 562 -20.88 3.58 6.92
N GLY A 563 -20.94 2.84 5.81
CA GLY A 563 -21.01 3.45 4.48
C GLY A 563 -22.38 4.00 4.07
N VAL A 564 -23.41 3.87 4.91
CA VAL A 564 -24.78 4.31 4.61
C VAL A 564 -25.26 5.38 5.58
N SER A 565 -25.27 5.09 6.88
CA SER A 565 -25.78 6.00 7.92
C SER A 565 -24.70 6.82 8.58
N GLY A 566 -23.44 6.40 8.47
CA GLY A 566 -22.33 6.86 9.29
C GLY A 566 -21.93 5.90 10.39
N GLY A 567 -22.72 4.85 10.64
CA GLY A 567 -22.43 3.88 11.67
C GLY A 567 -22.37 4.53 13.05
N HIS A 568 -23.41 5.30 13.41
CA HIS A 568 -23.45 5.95 14.71
C HIS A 568 -23.69 4.92 15.83
N LEU A 569 -24.66 4.00 15.61
CA LEU A 569 -25.07 2.89 16.47
C LEU A 569 -25.48 3.27 17.90
N ASN A 570 -25.36 4.54 18.26
CA ASN A 570 -25.41 5.05 19.61
C ASN A 570 -26.04 6.45 19.58
N PRO A 571 -27.10 6.69 20.35
CA PRO A 571 -27.70 8.01 20.50
C PRO A 571 -26.70 9.09 20.89
N VAL A 572 -25.73 8.76 21.75
CA VAL A 572 -24.70 9.70 22.21
C VAL A 572 -23.81 10.14 21.06
N ILE A 573 -23.35 9.21 20.21
CA ILE A 573 -22.54 9.54 19.02
C ILE A 573 -23.34 10.43 18.06
N THR A 574 -24.61 10.08 17.84
CA THR A 574 -25.51 10.84 16.96
C THR A 574 -25.68 12.29 17.44
N ILE A 575 -25.86 12.47 18.75
CA ILE A 575 -26.04 13.78 19.38
C ILE A 575 -24.71 14.57 19.39
N SER A 576 -23.59 13.92 19.73
CA SER A 576 -22.27 14.57 19.70
C SER A 576 -21.91 15.04 18.28
N LEU A 577 -22.19 14.25 17.25
CA LEU A 577 -21.99 14.68 15.84
C LEU A 577 -22.92 15.83 15.45
N ALA A 578 -24.14 15.90 15.98
CA ALA A 578 -25.06 17.03 15.74
C ALA A 578 -24.60 18.32 16.42
N LEU A 579 -24.01 18.19 17.61
CA LEU A 579 -23.47 19.32 18.38
C LEU A 579 -22.16 19.85 17.80
N PHE A 580 -21.26 18.97 17.38
CA PHE A 580 -19.86 19.33 17.10
C PHE A 580 -19.40 19.16 15.64
N ARG A 581 -20.16 18.45 14.80
CA ARG A 581 -19.78 18.13 13.40
C ARG A 581 -20.92 18.36 12.38
N GLY A 582 -21.94 19.14 12.76
CA GLY A 582 -23.01 19.56 11.86
C GLY A 582 -24.00 18.49 11.41
N PHE A 583 -24.12 17.35 12.12
CA PHE A 583 -25.15 16.36 11.78
C PHE A 583 -26.57 16.95 11.94
N PRO A 584 -27.51 16.74 10.99
CA PRO A 584 -28.78 17.47 10.98
C PRO A 584 -29.67 17.12 12.18
N TRP A 585 -30.00 18.11 13.01
CA TRP A 585 -30.87 17.96 14.18
C TRP A 585 -32.20 17.27 13.88
N ARG A 586 -32.79 17.51 12.70
CA ARG A 586 -34.04 16.85 12.27
C ARG A 586 -33.94 15.33 12.10
N LYS A 587 -32.73 14.79 11.87
CA LYS A 587 -32.48 13.35 11.73
C LYS A 587 -32.16 12.67 13.05
N VAL A 588 -31.80 13.44 14.08
CA VAL A 588 -31.44 12.88 15.40
C VAL A 588 -32.59 12.02 15.96
N PRO A 589 -33.86 12.47 16.00
CA PRO A 589 -34.94 11.65 16.53
C PRO A 589 -35.16 10.35 15.74
N THR A 590 -35.08 10.39 14.41
CA THR A 590 -35.33 9.20 13.57
C THR A 590 -34.20 8.18 13.70
N TYR A 591 -32.95 8.63 13.84
CA TYR A 591 -31.80 7.77 14.11
C TYR A 591 -31.89 7.13 15.49
N VAL A 592 -32.21 7.90 16.53
CA VAL A 592 -32.35 7.39 17.90
C VAL A 592 -33.45 6.34 17.99
N VAL A 593 -34.61 6.60 17.36
CA VAL A 593 -35.70 5.61 17.29
C VAL A 593 -35.25 4.35 16.55
N ALA A 594 -34.59 4.49 15.40
CA ALA A 594 -34.10 3.34 14.65
C ALA A 594 -33.10 2.49 15.45
N GLN A 595 -32.18 3.14 16.17
CA GLN A 595 -31.21 2.47 17.04
C GLN A 595 -31.88 1.69 18.18
N VAL A 596 -32.84 2.31 18.88
CA VAL A 596 -33.58 1.65 19.96
C VAL A 596 -34.40 0.47 19.44
N VAL A 597 -35.10 0.64 18.32
CA VAL A 597 -35.92 -0.42 17.71
C VAL A 597 -35.05 -1.56 17.17
N GLY A 598 -33.86 -1.26 16.65
CA GLY A 598 -32.89 -2.28 16.24
C GLY A 598 -32.35 -3.06 17.42
N CYS A 599 -31.94 -2.39 18.50
CA CYS A 599 -31.52 -3.04 19.73
C CYS A 599 -32.63 -3.91 20.35
N PHE A 600 -33.87 -3.42 20.40
CA PHE A 600 -35.05 -4.17 20.84
C PHE A 600 -35.24 -5.44 20.01
N SER A 601 -35.24 -5.31 18.68
CA SER A 601 -35.44 -6.44 17.76
C SER A 601 -34.32 -7.47 17.90
N GLY A 602 -33.08 -7.02 18.07
CA GLY A 602 -31.93 -7.90 18.29
C GLY A 602 -32.04 -8.64 19.62
N ALA A 603 -32.52 -7.97 20.66
CA ALA A 603 -32.75 -8.58 21.96
C ALA A 603 -33.85 -9.64 21.91
N CYS A 604 -34.94 -9.40 21.17
CA CYS A 604 -35.98 -10.41 20.96
C CYS A 604 -35.42 -11.67 20.30
N VAL A 605 -34.57 -11.51 19.27
CA VAL A 605 -33.94 -12.65 18.59
C VAL A 605 -32.96 -13.38 19.50
N ALA A 606 -32.12 -12.65 20.24
CA ALA A 606 -31.21 -13.26 21.22
C ALA A 606 -31.98 -14.02 22.31
N TYR A 607 -33.01 -13.41 22.89
CA TYR A 607 -33.85 -14.07 23.89
C TYR A 607 -34.56 -15.30 23.34
N ALA A 608 -35.14 -15.23 22.13
CA ALA A 608 -35.77 -16.38 21.50
C ALA A 608 -34.77 -17.53 21.28
N ASN A 609 -33.54 -17.21 20.86
CA ASN A 609 -32.49 -18.20 20.65
C ASN A 609 -32.06 -18.91 21.95
N TYR A 610 -32.05 -18.18 23.07
CA TYR A 610 -31.65 -18.70 24.38
C TYR A 610 -32.82 -19.00 25.32
N TYR A 611 -34.07 -18.99 24.82
CA TYR A 611 -35.27 -19.06 25.65
C TYR A 611 -35.24 -20.22 26.66
N TYR A 612 -34.99 -21.44 26.17
CA TYR A 612 -34.95 -22.62 27.03
C TYR A 612 -33.77 -22.60 28.02
N SER A 613 -32.64 -22.02 27.63
CA SER A 613 -31.48 -21.89 28.51
C SER A 613 -31.75 -20.89 29.63
N VAL A 614 -32.38 -19.74 29.30
CA VAL A 614 -32.84 -18.76 30.28
C VAL A 614 -33.84 -19.41 31.22
N ASP A 615 -34.83 -20.12 30.67
CA ASP A 615 -35.89 -20.76 31.45
C ASP A 615 -35.36 -21.80 32.43
N GLN A 616 -34.39 -22.63 32.00
CA GLN A 616 -33.73 -23.58 32.88
C GLN A 616 -32.89 -22.89 33.97
N TYR A 617 -32.17 -21.83 33.62
CA TYR A 617 -31.30 -21.10 34.56
C TYR A 617 -32.10 -20.37 35.65
N GLU A 618 -33.26 -19.84 35.30
CA GLU A 618 -34.16 -19.10 36.19
C GLU A 618 -35.26 -19.94 36.84
N HIS A 619 -35.33 -21.24 36.53
CA HIS A 619 -36.41 -22.14 36.97
C HIS A 619 -37.82 -21.60 36.62
N GLY A 620 -37.95 -20.96 35.44
CA GLY A 620 -39.22 -20.43 34.94
C GLY A 620 -39.62 -19.05 35.45
N LEU A 621 -38.86 -18.42 36.35
CA LEU A 621 -39.18 -17.10 36.93
C LEU A 621 -38.27 -16.01 36.38
N ARG A 622 -38.82 -15.11 35.57
CA ARG A 622 -38.08 -13.94 35.05
C ARG A 622 -37.78 -12.97 36.19
N THR A 623 -36.51 -12.80 36.54
CA THR A 623 -36.09 -11.99 37.70
C THR A 623 -34.94 -11.04 37.35
N ILE A 624 -34.88 -9.91 38.07
CA ILE A 624 -33.87 -8.85 37.86
C ILE A 624 -32.76 -8.90 38.92
N HIS A 625 -33.03 -9.53 40.06
CA HIS A 625 -32.10 -9.67 41.19
C HIS A 625 -31.99 -11.11 41.68
N GLY A 626 -30.84 -11.43 42.27
CA GLY A 626 -30.55 -12.76 42.80
C GLY A 626 -29.54 -13.52 41.95
N HIS A 627 -29.09 -14.67 42.46
CA HIS A 627 -28.02 -15.46 41.86
C HIS A 627 -28.39 -16.12 40.52
N THR A 628 -29.69 -16.21 40.22
CA THR A 628 -30.21 -16.79 38.98
C THR A 628 -30.80 -15.74 38.02
N ALA A 629 -30.73 -14.45 38.36
CA ALA A 629 -31.35 -13.40 37.54
C ALA A 629 -30.64 -13.24 36.18
N THR A 630 -31.41 -13.24 35.10
CA THR A 630 -30.89 -13.17 33.73
C THR A 630 -31.18 -11.85 33.01
N ALA A 631 -31.92 -10.93 33.63
CA ALA A 631 -32.22 -9.62 33.03
C ALA A 631 -30.95 -8.86 32.60
N GLY A 632 -29.90 -8.92 33.42
CA GLY A 632 -28.60 -8.30 33.16
C GLY A 632 -27.81 -8.90 32.00
N LEU A 633 -28.26 -10.01 31.40
CA LEU A 633 -27.66 -10.54 30.18
C LEU A 633 -28.04 -9.68 28.95
N PHE A 634 -29.16 -8.97 29.03
CA PHE A 634 -29.73 -8.22 27.92
C PHE A 634 -29.51 -6.70 28.04
N PHE A 635 -29.60 -6.12 29.24
CA PHE A 635 -29.43 -4.69 29.48
C PHE A 635 -28.42 -4.39 30.60
N THR A 636 -28.07 -3.11 30.81
CA THR A 636 -27.02 -2.71 31.75
C THR A 636 -27.47 -2.81 33.20
N MET A 637 -26.62 -3.40 34.03
CA MET A 637 -26.83 -3.60 35.47
C MET A 637 -25.50 -3.39 36.20
N PRO A 638 -25.48 -2.63 37.30
CA PRO A 638 -24.27 -2.43 38.08
C PRO A 638 -23.98 -3.64 38.95
N GLN A 639 -22.71 -3.79 39.35
CA GLN A 639 -22.36 -4.72 40.41
C GLN A 639 -23.06 -4.34 41.73
N PRO A 640 -23.50 -5.32 42.55
CA PRO A 640 -24.26 -5.04 43.77
C PRO A 640 -23.53 -4.17 44.80
N TYR A 641 -22.20 -4.12 44.75
CA TYR A 641 -21.36 -3.37 45.69
C TYR A 641 -21.07 -1.93 45.24
N LEU A 642 -21.43 -1.53 44.02
CA LEU A 642 -21.07 -0.22 43.47
C LEU A 642 -22.03 0.89 43.92
N PRO A 643 -21.53 1.99 44.51
CA PRO A 643 -22.34 3.17 44.80
C PRO A 643 -22.85 3.85 43.53
N ALA A 644 -24.03 4.48 43.60
CA ALA A 644 -24.66 5.14 42.45
C ALA A 644 -23.75 6.17 41.75
N PHE A 645 -22.98 6.95 42.52
CA PHE A 645 -22.01 7.90 41.97
C PHE A 645 -20.95 7.21 41.11
N ASN A 646 -20.41 6.07 41.57
CA ASN A 646 -19.41 5.32 40.84
C ASN A 646 -20.00 4.71 39.57
N CYS A 647 -21.25 4.24 39.59
CA CYS A 647 -21.93 3.78 38.38
C CYS A 647 -22.05 4.91 37.35
N PHE A 648 -22.50 6.10 37.79
CA PHE A 648 -22.60 7.27 36.92
C PHE A 648 -21.24 7.65 36.34
N PHE A 649 -20.20 7.71 37.17
CA PHE A 649 -18.86 8.10 36.75
C PHE A 649 -18.22 7.08 35.79
N ASP A 650 -18.45 5.79 36.00
CA ASP A 650 -17.93 4.71 35.14
C ASP A 650 -18.51 4.80 33.72
N GLU A 651 -19.83 4.98 33.60
CA GLU A 651 -20.51 5.17 32.31
C GLU A 651 -20.15 6.51 31.65
N PHE A 652 -20.04 7.59 32.44
CA PHE A 652 -19.56 8.90 31.99
C PHE A 652 -18.16 8.79 31.40
N LEU A 653 -17.23 8.18 32.13
CA LEU A 653 -15.82 8.07 31.75
C LEU A 653 -15.66 7.20 30.51
N GLY A 654 -16.27 6.02 30.49
CA GLY A 654 -16.20 5.12 29.35
C GLY A 654 -16.76 5.75 28.08
N THR A 655 -17.87 6.49 28.20
CA THR A 655 -18.46 7.18 27.05
C THR A 655 -17.64 8.39 26.62
N ALA A 656 -17.06 9.15 27.55
CA ALA A 656 -16.17 10.27 27.22
C ALA A 656 -14.95 9.81 26.42
N VAL A 657 -14.30 8.72 26.85
CA VAL A 657 -13.18 8.12 26.13
C VAL A 657 -13.62 7.59 24.79
N LEU A 658 -14.77 6.89 24.71
CA LEU A 658 -15.32 6.38 23.46
C LEU A 658 -15.56 7.51 22.44
N VAL A 659 -16.27 8.58 22.82
CA VAL A 659 -16.56 9.68 21.89
C VAL A 659 -15.29 10.44 21.50
N GLY A 660 -14.38 10.68 22.44
CA GLY A 660 -13.09 11.31 22.15
C GLY A 660 -12.27 10.52 21.13
N ILE A 661 -12.23 9.19 21.26
CA ILE A 661 -11.57 8.32 20.28
C ILE A 661 -12.34 8.30 18.95
N VAL A 662 -13.66 8.20 18.94
CA VAL A 662 -14.46 8.26 17.70
C VAL A 662 -14.19 9.56 16.94
N PHE A 663 -14.10 10.69 17.64
CA PHE A 663 -13.77 11.98 17.06
C PHE A 663 -12.34 12.01 16.54
N ALA A 664 -11.38 11.44 17.28
CA ALA A 664 -10.01 11.28 16.83
C ALA A 664 -9.87 10.44 15.57
N LEU A 665 -10.60 9.33 15.50
CA LEU A 665 -10.63 8.43 14.34
C LEU A 665 -11.38 9.04 13.15
N SER A 666 -12.23 10.03 13.37
CA SER A 666 -12.99 10.71 12.32
C SER A 666 -12.31 12.00 11.84
N ASP A 667 -11.31 12.50 12.58
CA ASP A 667 -10.55 13.69 12.23
C ASP A 667 -9.48 13.39 11.19
N ARG A 668 -9.70 13.90 9.96
CA ARG A 668 -8.76 13.75 8.84
C ARG A 668 -7.42 14.48 9.03
N SER A 669 -7.35 15.43 9.97
CA SER A 669 -6.13 16.15 10.32
C SER A 669 -5.30 15.43 11.40
N ASN A 670 -5.84 14.38 12.00
CA ASN A 670 -5.16 13.51 12.96
C ASN A 670 -4.84 12.14 12.30
N LEU A 671 -4.42 11.16 13.10
CA LEU A 671 -4.13 9.78 12.69
C LEU A 671 -5.42 8.99 12.38
N SER A 672 -6.25 9.53 11.47
CA SER A 672 -7.44 8.84 10.97
C SER A 672 -7.03 7.51 10.33
N PRO A 673 -7.68 6.39 10.69
CA PRO A 673 -7.39 5.10 10.11
C PRO A 673 -7.67 5.09 8.60
N PRO A 674 -6.91 4.32 7.80
CA PRO A 674 -7.18 4.17 6.37
C PRO A 674 -8.62 3.77 6.07
N HIS A 675 -9.14 4.17 4.91
CA HIS A 675 -10.52 3.90 4.53
C HIS A 675 -10.88 2.40 4.66
N GLY A 676 -12.00 2.09 5.30
CA GLY A 676 -12.46 0.73 5.55
C GLY A 676 -11.86 0.03 6.79
N THR A 677 -10.89 0.66 7.48
CA THR A 677 -10.27 0.10 8.70
C THR A 677 -10.80 0.71 10.01
N MET A 678 -11.69 1.71 9.93
CA MET A 678 -12.36 2.31 11.09
C MET A 678 -13.04 1.28 12.02
N PRO A 679 -13.73 0.22 11.52
CA PRO A 679 -14.27 -0.83 12.38
C PRO A 679 -13.21 -1.56 13.22
N PHE A 680 -11.98 -1.69 12.73
CA PHE A 680 -10.89 -2.31 13.48
C PHE A 680 -10.37 -1.40 14.59
N ALA A 681 -10.29 -0.09 14.35
CA ALA A 681 -9.93 0.87 15.40
C ALA A 681 -11.02 0.94 16.49
N LEU A 682 -12.30 0.90 16.10
CA LEU A 682 -13.41 0.80 17.04
C LEU A 682 -13.44 -0.54 17.79
N PHE A 683 -13.06 -1.65 17.14
CA PHE A 683 -12.86 -2.94 17.80
C PHE A 683 -11.86 -2.83 18.96
N LEU A 684 -10.67 -2.27 18.71
CA LEU A 684 -9.65 -2.11 19.75
C LEU A 684 -10.15 -1.23 20.89
N THR A 685 -10.88 -0.16 20.56
CA THR A 685 -11.46 0.78 21.53
C THR A 685 -12.48 0.10 22.44
N ILE A 686 -13.46 -0.59 21.85
CA ILE A 686 -14.52 -1.27 22.59
C ILE A 686 -13.97 -2.45 23.38
N PHE A 687 -13.00 -3.20 22.83
CA PHE A 687 -12.35 -4.28 23.55
C PHE A 687 -11.62 -3.76 24.79
N GLY A 688 -10.84 -2.68 24.63
CA GLY A 688 -10.13 -2.03 25.74
C GLY A 688 -11.07 -1.49 26.81
N LEU A 689 -12.11 -0.75 26.41
CA LEU A 689 -13.11 -0.20 27.34
C LEU A 689 -13.90 -1.31 28.05
N GLY A 690 -14.33 -2.35 27.32
CA GLY A 690 -15.04 -3.49 27.88
C GLY A 690 -14.19 -4.28 28.87
N ALA A 691 -12.90 -4.47 28.57
CA ALA A 691 -11.96 -5.15 29.47
C ALA A 691 -11.61 -4.31 30.71
N ALA A 692 -11.56 -2.98 30.59
CA ALA A 692 -11.17 -2.08 31.67
C ALA A 692 -12.33 -1.68 32.60
N LEU A 693 -13.50 -1.39 32.03
CA LEU A 693 -14.65 -0.79 32.74
C LEU A 693 -15.88 -1.70 32.75
N GLY A 694 -16.01 -2.62 31.79
CA GLY A 694 -17.22 -3.42 31.59
C GLY A 694 -17.63 -4.27 32.80
N GLY A 695 -16.71 -4.61 33.70
CA GLY A 695 -17.02 -5.36 34.92
C GLY A 695 -17.89 -4.61 35.93
N ASN A 696 -17.85 -3.27 35.93
CA ASN A 696 -18.54 -2.44 36.93
C ASN A 696 -20.03 -2.27 36.62
N THR A 697 -20.34 -1.88 35.39
CA THR A 697 -21.68 -1.42 34.96
C THR A 697 -22.25 -2.22 33.79
N ALA A 698 -21.56 -3.29 33.38
CA ALA A 698 -21.77 -4.03 32.14
C ALA A 698 -21.39 -3.25 30.86
N GLY A 699 -20.71 -2.10 30.99
CA GLY A 699 -20.14 -1.32 29.89
C GLY A 699 -21.20 -0.83 28.92
N GLY A 700 -22.20 -0.10 29.43
CA GLY A 700 -23.35 0.36 28.67
C GLY A 700 -22.96 1.26 27.50
N PHE A 701 -22.36 2.41 27.81
CA PHE A 701 -21.87 3.49 26.94
C PHE A 701 -22.82 3.99 25.83
N ASN A 702 -23.97 3.36 25.68
CA ASN A 702 -24.89 3.44 24.56
C ASN A 702 -26.33 3.28 25.10
N PRO A 703 -27.10 4.37 25.15
CA PRO A 703 -28.45 4.35 25.68
C PRO A 703 -29.42 3.44 24.92
N ALA A 704 -29.23 3.25 23.61
CA ALA A 704 -30.07 2.35 22.81
C ALA A 704 -29.82 0.87 23.16
N ARG A 705 -28.55 0.53 23.45
CA ARG A 705 -28.12 -0.81 23.90
C ARG A 705 -28.67 -1.17 25.27
N ASP A 706 -29.11 -0.20 26.07
CA ASP A 706 -29.85 -0.45 27.30
C ASP A 706 -31.37 -0.46 27.08
N LEU A 707 -31.91 0.62 26.50
CA LEU A 707 -33.37 0.83 26.42
C LEU A 707 -34.07 -0.22 25.55
N GLY A 708 -33.48 -0.61 24.42
CA GLY A 708 -34.06 -1.60 23.52
C GLY A 708 -34.24 -2.97 24.18
N PRO A 709 -33.17 -3.59 24.72
CA PRO A 709 -33.27 -4.87 25.41
C PRO A 709 -34.12 -4.79 26.70
N ARG A 710 -34.14 -3.65 27.38
CA ARG A 710 -34.99 -3.42 28.56
C ARG A 710 -36.49 -3.45 28.20
N LEU A 711 -36.89 -2.82 27.09
CA LEU A 711 -38.24 -2.94 26.54
C LEU A 711 -38.61 -4.40 26.22
N MET A 712 -37.67 -5.16 25.66
CA MET A 712 -37.88 -6.59 25.39
C MET A 712 -38.10 -7.35 26.70
N CYS A 713 -37.23 -7.18 27.71
CA CYS A 713 -37.38 -7.82 29.02
C CYS A 713 -38.73 -7.50 29.67
N TRP A 714 -39.18 -6.25 29.58
CA TRP A 714 -40.51 -5.88 30.06
C TRP A 714 -41.63 -6.70 29.39
N LEU A 715 -41.60 -6.82 28.05
CA LEU A 715 -42.62 -7.53 27.29
C LEU A 715 -42.62 -9.06 27.52
N VAL A 716 -41.46 -9.66 27.78
CA VAL A 716 -41.35 -11.12 28.00
C VAL A 716 -41.54 -11.53 29.45
N GLY A 717 -41.89 -10.59 30.34
CA GLY A 717 -42.39 -10.89 31.68
C GLY A 717 -41.42 -10.63 32.84
N TYR A 718 -40.33 -9.86 32.66
CA TYR A 718 -39.47 -9.43 33.78
C TYR A 718 -40.12 -8.36 34.68
N GLY A 719 -41.32 -7.88 34.34
CA GLY A 719 -42.12 -6.96 35.15
C GLY A 719 -41.65 -5.50 35.12
N ASP A 720 -42.38 -4.63 35.82
CA ASP A 720 -42.12 -3.18 35.84
C ASP A 720 -40.83 -2.79 36.59
N GLU A 721 -40.25 -3.73 37.32
CA GLU A 721 -39.00 -3.52 38.05
C GLU A 721 -37.83 -3.20 37.10
N VAL A 722 -37.91 -3.59 35.82
CA VAL A 722 -36.93 -3.19 34.80
C VAL A 722 -36.82 -1.67 34.68
N TRP A 723 -37.85 -0.91 35.05
CA TRP A 723 -37.87 0.56 35.03
C TRP A 723 -37.49 1.16 36.38
N SER A 724 -38.05 0.65 37.47
CA SER A 724 -37.82 1.21 38.80
C SER A 724 -36.48 0.81 39.42
N PHE A 725 -35.81 -0.21 38.86
CA PHE A 725 -34.56 -0.73 39.40
C PHE A 725 -33.52 0.37 39.66
N PHE A 726 -32.91 0.28 40.86
CA PHE A 726 -31.85 1.16 41.35
C PHE A 726 -32.15 2.64 41.09
N GLY A 727 -33.40 3.04 41.37
CA GLY A 727 -33.87 4.41 41.29
C GLY A 727 -33.91 4.95 39.86
N GLN A 728 -34.55 4.23 38.93
CA GLN A 728 -34.59 4.60 37.51
C GLN A 728 -33.20 4.57 36.85
N TYR A 729 -32.42 3.51 37.10
CA TYR A 729 -31.05 3.33 36.61
C TYR A 729 -30.91 3.56 35.10
N TRP A 730 -31.89 3.09 34.34
CA TRP A 730 -31.95 3.27 32.89
C TRP A 730 -31.84 4.75 32.49
N LEU A 731 -32.43 5.66 33.27
CA LEU A 731 -32.43 7.08 32.95
C LEU A 731 -31.12 7.75 33.38
N TRP A 732 -30.79 7.72 34.67
CA TRP A 732 -29.66 8.50 35.17
C TRP A 732 -28.30 7.87 34.80
N CYS A 733 -28.20 6.54 34.80
CA CYS A 733 -26.98 5.83 34.42
C CYS A 733 -26.99 5.45 32.94
N GLY A 734 -28.10 4.88 32.45
CA GLY A 734 -28.17 4.41 31.06
C GLY A 734 -28.24 5.51 30.01
N TRP A 735 -28.76 6.69 30.35
CA TRP A 735 -28.90 7.82 29.41
C TRP A 735 -28.08 9.04 29.82
N LEU A 736 -28.27 9.59 31.02
CA LEU A 736 -27.67 10.87 31.41
C LEU A 736 -26.14 10.80 31.55
N ALA A 737 -25.60 9.73 32.16
CA ALA A 737 -24.15 9.54 32.28
C ALA A 737 -23.46 9.41 30.91
N PRO A 738 -23.87 8.50 29.99
CA PRO A 738 -23.30 8.44 28.64
C PRO A 738 -23.45 9.74 27.85
N LEU A 739 -24.61 10.42 27.91
CA LEU A 739 -24.80 11.68 27.20
C LEU A 739 -23.85 12.77 27.69
N SER A 740 -23.76 12.97 29.00
CA SER A 740 -22.84 13.95 29.58
C SER A 740 -21.38 13.58 29.32
N GLY A 741 -21.02 12.30 29.41
CA GLY A 741 -19.70 11.77 29.07
C GLY A 741 -19.32 12.03 27.62
N GLY A 742 -20.20 11.69 26.67
CA GLY A 742 -19.93 11.87 25.25
C GLY A 742 -19.80 13.35 24.84
N ILE A 743 -20.58 14.24 25.44
CA ILE A 743 -20.41 15.69 25.23
C ILE A 743 -19.07 16.15 25.79
N ALA A 744 -18.68 15.70 26.99
CA ALA A 744 -17.39 16.04 27.59
C ALA A 744 -16.22 15.50 26.74
N GLY A 745 -16.30 14.26 26.26
CA GLY A 745 -15.28 13.66 25.39
C GLY A 745 -15.09 14.41 24.07
N ALA A 746 -16.19 14.76 23.41
CA ALA A 746 -16.17 15.59 22.20
C ALA A 746 -15.55 16.98 22.49
N LEU A 747 -15.97 17.64 23.57
CA LEU A 747 -15.46 18.94 23.97
C LEU A 747 -13.95 18.90 24.25
N VAL A 748 -13.48 17.90 25.00
CA VAL A 748 -12.05 17.74 25.31
C VAL A 748 -11.25 17.55 24.04
N TYR A 749 -11.71 16.70 23.11
CA TYR A 749 -11.03 16.53 21.83
C TYR A 749 -10.98 17.83 21.02
N ASP A 750 -12.09 18.58 21.01
CA ASP A 750 -12.19 19.83 20.25
C ASP A 750 -11.36 20.96 20.81
N VAL A 751 -11.26 21.08 22.13
CA VAL A 751 -10.47 22.12 22.79
C VAL A 751 -8.96 21.88 22.64
N PHE A 752 -8.53 20.62 22.72
CA PHE A 752 -7.10 20.31 22.82
C PHE A 752 -6.45 19.86 21.51
N ILE A 753 -7.22 19.29 20.56
CA ILE A 753 -6.66 18.60 19.40
C ILE A 753 -7.28 19.09 18.08
N TYR A 754 -8.61 19.17 18.01
CA TYR A 754 -9.30 19.44 16.75
C TYR A 754 -9.09 20.88 16.27
N SER A 755 -8.73 21.04 14.99
CA SER A 755 -8.53 22.36 14.36
C SER A 755 -9.57 22.71 13.29
N GLY A 756 -10.56 21.85 13.06
CA GLY A 756 -11.59 22.06 12.03
C GLY A 756 -12.59 23.15 12.38
N THR A 757 -13.04 23.89 11.36
CA THR A 757 -13.90 25.08 11.50
C THR A 757 -15.39 24.78 11.74
N ASP A 758 -15.81 23.52 11.56
CA ASP A 758 -17.14 22.98 11.83
C ASP A 758 -17.40 22.70 13.31
N SER A 759 -16.37 22.77 14.16
CA SER A 759 -16.52 22.74 15.61
C SER A 759 -17.02 24.08 16.16
N PRO A 760 -18.03 24.09 17.04
CA PRO A 760 -18.49 25.31 17.70
C PRO A 760 -17.43 25.99 18.59
N ILE A 761 -16.32 25.30 18.91
CA ILE A 761 -15.17 25.86 19.65
C ILE A 761 -14.27 26.69 18.73
N ASN A 762 -14.12 26.26 17.48
CA ASN A 762 -13.20 26.85 16.51
C ASN A 762 -13.87 27.89 15.61
N THR A 763 -15.21 27.90 15.52
CA THR A 763 -15.94 28.91 14.74
C THR A 763 -16.07 30.22 15.52
N SER A 764 -15.39 31.29 15.07
CA SER A 764 -15.63 32.63 15.62
C SER A 764 -17.04 33.10 15.23
N LYS A 765 -17.92 33.31 16.21
CA LYS A 765 -19.20 33.99 15.98
C LYS A 765 -18.94 35.48 15.72
N HIS A 766 -18.64 35.85 14.47
CA HIS A 766 -18.89 37.19 13.98
C HIS A 766 -19.85 37.12 12.80
N PRO A 767 -21.09 37.64 12.93
CA PRO A 767 -21.97 37.87 11.80
C PRO A 767 -21.50 39.14 11.07
N ASP A 768 -21.39 39.06 9.75
CA ASP A 768 -21.36 40.15 8.75
C ASP A 768 -20.61 41.46 9.07
N THR A 769 -19.55 41.75 8.29
CA THR A 769 -18.97 43.06 7.87
C THR A 769 -17.48 42.83 7.56
N LEU A 770 -16.84 43.18 6.44
CA LEU A 770 -17.16 44.12 5.35
C LEU A 770 -16.54 43.65 4.03
N GLU A 771 -17.29 43.96 2.98
CA GLU A 771 -16.85 44.39 1.66
C GLU A 771 -15.53 45.19 1.60
N SER A 772 -14.83 44.98 0.48
CA SER A 772 -13.96 45.96 -0.20
C SER A 772 -12.66 46.40 0.49
N SER A 773 -11.53 45.96 -0.08
CA SER A 773 -10.52 46.92 -0.57
C SER A 773 -9.59 46.23 -1.55
N HIS A 774 -9.67 46.67 -2.80
CA HIS A 774 -8.63 46.51 -3.82
C HIS A 774 -7.27 47.02 -3.33
N ALA A 775 -6.22 46.21 -3.51
CA ALA A 775 -4.89 46.62 -4.00
C ALA A 775 -4.08 45.35 -4.34
#